data_AF-A0A2D6E1U7-F1
#
_entry.id   AF-A0A2D6E1U7-F1
#
_cell.length_a   1.000
_cell.length_b   1.000
_cell.length_c   1.000
_cell.angle_alpha   90.00
_cell.angle_beta   90.00
_cell.angle_gamma   90.00
#
_symmetry.space_group_name_H-M   'P 1'
#
loop_
_entity.id
_entity.type
_entity.pdbx_description
1 polymer ?
#
loop_
_entity_poly.entity_id
_entity_poly.type
_entity_poly.pdbx_seq_one_letter_code
_entity_poly.pdbx_strand_id
1 'polypeptide(L)'
;MSTTKLKYDDFAFHATSAETRIIYASDFSSDKDGWAGGSLSQLYGGATHDHFTDVYLYARADTSSGYHKVYKDVGTVAGKKYKITAKIYIPTASSNTIRGFQFRYANGSSTPIIHPTLDTWYDFSYEYTAADNGAYDGWIEFWMANSSSVDTSETFAWAGGGTVSTYDQLYVTDIVVTELDDGFPTPYVSRDQQMISVGKRWTQQTNIDLNGQITGYDFDNLIDKQDALISGFARDFKSLDLQETGADGAYYSLGGFPLTNCKINNINFEANKYTQLLDYQISIAAYENDLFSGTLGVLEPSEEINFSEQINEQIQITHTISAKGTPTSSRNAIDNAKHFVLGLTGIREGNKAKITPHLMKYENFNPILLNTSESINRMDGTYSVTESYGMMKTGQADLVSGLSFSINSGQGDEFSQVELSMNYQGGKTGTIEETRGMIPSLSASGYHQIAESISNFTLNPYPVSFNVDEDSHSNKITVSATFDSNTLGEHATGVNFDYSIDFSTDEISNTTKVSVKAQILSRGNQSQKLKNAENFLKERIVDLDNSIADCSNEGDYPCFLWDLAKEEYDLYLPNSSYSLNSYPSSSSISKDELNGTINLSATFSDEFSNSSLKSSDFNISVVPGLLSYTAETDIVHPRKVVIYNSQVTKRSSLSINSSVTSKSRSSSYIGAAEVSLDSFILNVYNNFVKTREDIILQESNKSSKNQIGSMSKQKKYTFHGPRILDIPSPPKP
;
A
#
# COMPACT_ATOMS: atom_id res chain seq x y z
N MET A 1 5.92 -60.98 -36.45
CA MET A 1 5.89 -59.63 -37.04
C MET A 1 5.91 -58.65 -35.89
N SER A 2 6.81 -57.67 -35.86
CA SER A 2 6.78 -56.60 -34.85
C SER A 2 5.47 -55.84 -35.02
N THR A 3 4.68 -55.70 -33.96
CA THR A 3 3.48 -54.84 -33.98
C THR A 3 3.81 -53.50 -33.34
N THR A 4 3.61 -52.43 -34.10
CA THR A 4 3.81 -51.06 -33.63
C THR A 4 2.49 -50.50 -33.13
N LYS A 5 2.50 -49.89 -31.94
CA LYS A 5 1.36 -49.24 -31.30
C LYS A 5 1.67 -47.76 -31.13
N LEU A 6 0.72 -46.89 -31.45
CA LEU A 6 0.82 -45.45 -31.16
C LEU A 6 -0.25 -45.08 -30.14
N LYS A 7 0.10 -44.31 -29.13
CA LYS A 7 -0.81 -43.88 -28.06
C LYS A 7 -0.71 -42.36 -27.88
N TYR A 8 -1.85 -41.68 -27.88
CA TYR A 8 -1.96 -40.28 -27.50
C TYR A 8 -2.90 -40.17 -26.30
N ASP A 9 -2.37 -39.80 -25.14
CA ASP A 9 -3.11 -39.81 -23.87
C ASP A 9 -3.77 -41.18 -23.62
N ASP A 10 -5.09 -41.29 -23.62
CA ASP A 10 -5.82 -42.56 -23.46
C ASP A 10 -6.21 -43.21 -24.81
N PHE A 11 -6.04 -42.51 -25.93
CA PHE A 11 -6.38 -43.00 -27.27
C PHE A 11 -5.25 -43.84 -27.84
N ALA A 12 -5.56 -45.01 -28.42
CA ALA A 12 -4.57 -45.94 -28.97
C ALA A 12 -4.91 -46.31 -30.43
N PHE A 13 -3.88 -46.37 -31.26
CA PHE A 13 -3.91 -46.95 -32.59
C PHE A 13 -3.20 -48.29 -32.58
N HIS A 14 -3.67 -49.19 -33.42
CA HIS A 14 -3.22 -50.57 -33.44
C HIS A 14 -2.78 -50.98 -34.85
N ALA A 15 -1.75 -51.81 -34.96
CA ALA A 15 -1.29 -52.28 -36.26
C ALA A 15 -2.42 -53.05 -36.97
N THR A 16 -2.79 -52.61 -38.18
CA THR A 16 -3.71 -53.35 -39.05
C THR A 16 -3.13 -54.73 -39.33
N SER A 17 -3.78 -55.78 -38.84
CA SER A 17 -4.02 -56.92 -39.71
C SER A 17 -5.39 -56.68 -40.33
N ALA A 18 -5.43 -56.29 -41.61
CA ALA A 18 -6.65 -56.21 -42.42
C ALA A 18 -7.35 -57.58 -42.61
N GLU A 19 -6.93 -58.59 -41.86
CA GLU A 19 -7.55 -59.90 -41.78
C GLU A 19 -8.18 -60.03 -40.40
N THR A 20 -9.49 -60.26 -40.38
CA THR A 20 -10.21 -60.87 -39.26
C THR A 20 -9.35 -61.98 -38.68
N ARG A 21 -8.73 -61.73 -37.52
CA ARG A 21 -7.85 -62.72 -36.90
C ARG A 21 -8.73 -63.73 -36.18
N ILE A 22 -8.77 -64.96 -36.69
CA ILE A 22 -9.34 -66.08 -35.95
C ILE A 22 -8.43 -66.33 -34.74
N ILE A 23 -8.94 -66.06 -33.54
CA ILE A 23 -8.22 -66.29 -32.29
C ILE A 23 -8.54 -67.67 -31.71
N TYR A 24 -9.66 -68.26 -32.12
CA TYR A 24 -10.06 -69.61 -31.75
C TYR A 24 -10.96 -70.22 -32.82
N ALA A 25 -10.75 -71.48 -33.16
CA ALA A 25 -11.65 -72.28 -33.98
C ALA A 25 -11.68 -73.73 -33.46
N SER A 26 -12.86 -74.34 -33.44
CA SER A 26 -13.05 -75.74 -33.07
C SER A 26 -14.28 -76.33 -33.73
N ASP A 27 -14.08 -77.50 -34.35
CA ASP A 27 -15.12 -78.39 -34.87
C ASP A 27 -15.29 -79.64 -33.97
N PHE A 28 -14.52 -79.71 -32.88
CA PHE A 28 -14.44 -80.84 -31.94
C PHE A 28 -14.03 -82.18 -32.57
N SER A 29 -13.40 -82.16 -33.75
CA SER A 29 -13.04 -83.36 -34.54
C SER A 29 -12.17 -84.38 -33.79
N SER A 30 -11.38 -83.94 -32.80
CA SER A 30 -10.38 -84.78 -32.12
C SER A 30 -10.63 -85.02 -30.64
N ASP A 31 -11.24 -84.06 -29.93
CA ASP A 31 -11.63 -84.11 -28.52
C ASP A 31 -12.55 -82.91 -28.22
N LYS A 32 -12.78 -82.60 -26.95
CA LYS A 32 -13.49 -81.41 -26.46
C LYS A 32 -12.70 -80.09 -26.57
N ASP A 33 -11.53 -80.06 -27.20
CA ASP A 33 -10.70 -78.86 -27.46
C ASP A 33 -10.50 -77.92 -26.24
N GLY A 34 -10.33 -78.52 -25.06
CA GLY A 34 -10.12 -77.82 -23.80
C GLY A 34 -11.38 -77.17 -23.20
N TRP A 35 -12.57 -77.42 -23.75
CA TRP A 35 -13.84 -77.01 -23.14
C TRP A 35 -14.08 -77.77 -21.84
N ALA A 36 -14.67 -77.04 -20.89
CA ALA A 36 -15.04 -77.54 -19.58
C ALA A 36 -16.55 -77.38 -19.34
N GLY A 37 -17.06 -78.17 -18.40
CA GLY A 37 -18.48 -78.22 -18.05
C GLY A 37 -18.72 -77.69 -16.66
N GLY A 38 -19.70 -76.80 -16.49
CA GLY A 38 -20.24 -76.40 -15.20
C GLY A 38 -21.48 -77.23 -14.88
N SER A 39 -21.40 -78.03 -13.81
CA SER A 39 -22.50 -78.91 -13.33
C SER A 39 -23.03 -79.88 -14.40
N LEU A 40 -22.13 -80.44 -15.21
CA LEU A 40 -22.46 -81.46 -16.21
C LEU A 40 -22.15 -82.86 -15.68
N SER A 41 -22.97 -83.85 -16.05
CA SER A 41 -22.71 -85.27 -15.82
C SER A 41 -21.87 -85.89 -16.94
N GLN A 42 -21.94 -85.34 -18.16
CA GLN A 42 -21.14 -85.78 -19.29
C GLN A 42 -20.72 -84.58 -20.15
N LEU A 43 -19.45 -84.60 -20.59
CA LEU A 43 -18.89 -83.68 -21.58
C LEU A 43 -17.85 -84.42 -22.41
N TYR A 44 -18.07 -84.54 -23.71
CA TYR A 44 -17.11 -85.15 -24.63
C TYR A 44 -17.20 -84.51 -26.02
N GLY A 45 -16.07 -84.50 -26.74
CA GLY A 45 -15.98 -84.19 -28.17
C GLY A 45 -15.50 -85.41 -28.95
N GLY A 46 -15.38 -85.29 -30.28
CA GLY A 46 -14.79 -86.34 -31.13
C GLY A 46 -15.63 -87.61 -31.36
N ALA A 47 -16.86 -87.69 -30.84
CA ALA A 47 -17.71 -88.88 -30.94
C ALA A 47 -18.99 -88.63 -31.74
N THR A 48 -19.33 -89.55 -32.64
CA THR A 48 -20.67 -89.68 -33.20
C THR A 48 -21.62 -90.27 -32.14
N HIS A 49 -22.79 -89.68 -31.99
CA HIS A 49 -23.83 -90.03 -31.00
C HIS A 49 -25.11 -90.23 -31.80
N ASP A 50 -25.99 -91.10 -31.32
CA ASP A 50 -27.26 -91.55 -31.91
C ASP A 50 -28.11 -90.54 -32.72
N HIS A 51 -27.90 -89.23 -32.57
CA HIS A 51 -28.60 -88.17 -33.30
C HIS A 51 -27.87 -87.64 -34.55
N PHE A 52 -26.53 -87.79 -34.68
CA PHE A 52 -25.77 -87.24 -35.80
C PHE A 52 -24.53 -88.06 -36.21
N THR A 53 -24.16 -87.91 -37.48
CA THR A 53 -22.86 -88.34 -38.02
C THR A 53 -21.77 -87.28 -37.92
N ASP A 54 -22.13 -86.05 -37.57
CA ASP A 54 -21.21 -84.91 -37.48
C ASP A 54 -20.47 -84.89 -36.15
N VAL A 55 -19.36 -84.15 -36.07
CA VAL A 55 -18.59 -83.98 -34.84
C VAL A 55 -19.04 -82.71 -34.10
N TYR A 56 -19.14 -82.80 -32.78
CA TYR A 56 -19.63 -81.74 -31.91
C TYR A 56 -19.09 -81.91 -30.50
N LEU A 57 -19.25 -80.86 -29.69
CA LEU A 57 -19.21 -80.91 -28.24
C LEU A 57 -20.58 -81.29 -27.71
N TYR A 58 -20.67 -82.43 -27.04
CA TYR A 58 -21.89 -82.86 -26.36
C TYR A 58 -21.80 -82.55 -24.88
N ALA A 59 -22.81 -81.85 -24.38
CA ALA A 59 -22.95 -81.51 -22.97
C ALA A 59 -24.26 -82.10 -22.43
N ARG A 60 -24.15 -82.93 -21.38
CA ARG A 60 -25.31 -83.42 -20.64
C ARG A 60 -25.19 -83.16 -19.15
N ALA A 61 -26.30 -82.75 -18.55
CA ALA A 61 -26.45 -82.65 -17.10
C ALA A 61 -27.62 -83.50 -16.60
N ASP A 62 -27.38 -84.28 -15.55
CA ASP A 62 -28.38 -85.08 -14.83
C ASP A 62 -28.58 -84.57 -13.38
N THR A 63 -28.13 -83.34 -13.10
CA THR A 63 -28.16 -82.75 -11.75
C THR A 63 -29.22 -81.67 -11.64
N SER A 64 -29.76 -81.49 -10.43
CA SER A 64 -30.69 -80.38 -10.13
C SER A 64 -29.95 -79.04 -9.89
N SER A 65 -28.80 -78.82 -10.54
CA SER A 65 -28.01 -77.60 -10.37
C SER A 65 -28.73 -76.43 -11.00
N GLY A 66 -28.69 -75.26 -10.36
CA GLY A 66 -29.22 -74.02 -10.92
C GLY A 66 -28.33 -73.41 -12.01
N TYR A 67 -27.50 -74.17 -12.71
CA TYR A 67 -26.74 -73.72 -13.88
C TYR A 67 -26.12 -74.92 -14.57
N HIS A 68 -26.33 -75.07 -15.88
CA HIS A 68 -25.65 -76.03 -16.73
C HIS A 68 -25.02 -75.26 -17.88
N LYS A 69 -23.69 -75.40 -18.05
CA LYS A 69 -22.95 -74.63 -19.05
C LYS A 69 -21.74 -75.37 -19.58
N VAL A 70 -21.34 -75.01 -20.78
CA VAL A 70 -20.00 -75.29 -21.31
C VAL A 70 -19.24 -73.98 -21.42
N TYR A 71 -17.94 -73.99 -21.13
CA TYR A 71 -17.11 -72.79 -21.17
C TYR A 71 -15.68 -73.09 -21.62
N LYS A 72 -15.03 -72.06 -22.18
CA LYS A 72 -13.63 -72.09 -22.61
C LYS A 72 -13.02 -70.70 -22.48
N ASP A 73 -11.81 -70.64 -21.95
CA ASP A 73 -10.94 -69.48 -22.11
C ASP A 73 -10.35 -69.47 -23.53
N VAL A 74 -10.76 -68.51 -24.36
CA VAL A 74 -10.28 -68.33 -25.73
C VAL A 74 -9.23 -67.21 -25.85
N GLY A 75 -8.77 -66.65 -24.71
CA GLY A 75 -7.71 -65.65 -24.69
C GLY A 75 -8.10 -64.27 -25.23
N THR A 76 -9.37 -63.87 -25.11
CA THR A 76 -9.80 -62.51 -25.48
C THR A 76 -9.19 -61.46 -24.55
N VAL A 77 -8.82 -60.30 -25.08
CA VAL A 77 -8.21 -59.19 -24.34
C VAL A 77 -9.27 -58.13 -24.02
N ALA A 78 -9.36 -57.72 -22.76
CA ALA A 78 -10.30 -56.69 -22.31
C ALA A 78 -10.21 -55.41 -23.17
N GLY A 79 -11.37 -54.85 -23.54
CA GLY A 79 -11.50 -53.67 -24.39
C GLY A 79 -11.51 -53.96 -25.90
N LYS A 80 -11.08 -55.14 -26.34
CA LYS A 80 -11.13 -55.51 -27.77
C LYS A 80 -12.50 -56.04 -28.18
N LYS A 81 -12.87 -55.83 -29.44
CA LYS A 81 -14.08 -56.36 -30.05
C LYS A 81 -13.83 -57.71 -30.69
N TYR A 82 -14.80 -58.60 -30.57
CA TYR A 82 -14.76 -59.96 -31.09
C TYR A 82 -16.11 -60.33 -31.71
N LYS A 83 -16.09 -61.26 -32.66
CA LYS A 83 -17.25 -61.95 -33.19
C LYS A 83 -17.13 -63.43 -32.89
N ILE A 84 -18.17 -64.04 -32.37
CA ILE A 84 -18.30 -65.49 -32.26
C ILE A 84 -19.33 -65.99 -33.25
N THR A 85 -19.02 -67.09 -33.93
CA THR A 85 -20.00 -67.92 -34.63
C THR A 85 -19.96 -69.34 -34.09
N ALA A 86 -21.10 -70.02 -34.06
CA ALA A 86 -21.21 -71.43 -33.66
C ALA A 86 -22.48 -72.05 -34.25
N LYS A 87 -22.54 -73.38 -34.33
CA LYS A 87 -23.78 -74.11 -34.58
C LYS A 87 -24.25 -74.79 -33.31
N ILE A 88 -25.52 -74.60 -32.98
CA ILE A 88 -26.08 -75.10 -31.72
C ILE A 88 -27.32 -75.96 -32.01
N TYR A 89 -27.41 -77.12 -31.37
CA TYR A 89 -28.55 -78.02 -31.49
C TYR A 89 -29.08 -78.41 -30.12
N ILE A 90 -30.42 -78.40 -30.00
CA ILE A 90 -31.16 -78.82 -28.81
C ILE A 90 -32.18 -79.88 -29.21
N PRO A 91 -32.10 -81.12 -28.68
CA PRO A 91 -33.05 -82.19 -29.01
C PRO A 91 -34.41 -82.00 -28.33
N THR A 92 -35.50 -82.42 -28.98
CA THR A 92 -36.88 -82.41 -28.43
C THR A 92 -37.20 -83.66 -27.59
N ALA A 93 -36.20 -84.36 -27.04
CA ALA A 93 -36.44 -85.55 -26.23
C ALA A 93 -37.37 -85.23 -25.04
N SER A 94 -38.30 -86.12 -24.70
CA SER A 94 -39.23 -85.95 -23.56
C SER A 94 -38.51 -85.81 -22.22
N SER A 95 -37.29 -86.33 -22.14
CA SER A 95 -36.36 -86.22 -21.03
C SER A 95 -35.52 -84.94 -21.06
N ASN A 96 -35.40 -84.23 -22.19
CA ASN A 96 -34.62 -83.00 -22.29
C ASN A 96 -35.44 -81.78 -21.83
N THR A 97 -34.99 -81.08 -20.77
CA THR A 97 -35.76 -79.94 -20.23
C THR A 97 -35.42 -78.61 -20.90
N ILE A 98 -34.26 -78.47 -21.55
CA ILE A 98 -33.84 -77.16 -22.09
C ILE A 98 -34.63 -76.76 -23.34
N ARG A 99 -34.89 -75.46 -23.48
CA ARG A 99 -35.68 -74.84 -24.57
C ARG A 99 -35.00 -73.60 -25.18
N GLY A 100 -33.77 -73.31 -24.74
CA GLY A 100 -32.95 -72.24 -25.26
C GLY A 100 -31.54 -72.27 -24.67
N PHE A 101 -30.73 -71.29 -25.08
CA PHE A 101 -29.39 -71.10 -24.54
C PHE A 101 -29.08 -69.60 -24.41
N GLN A 102 -28.03 -69.28 -23.66
CA GLN A 102 -27.51 -67.93 -23.53
C GLN A 102 -26.00 -67.94 -23.77
N PHE A 103 -25.51 -67.01 -24.58
CA PHE A 103 -24.08 -66.79 -24.75
C PHE A 103 -23.59 -65.77 -23.72
N ARG A 104 -22.50 -66.08 -23.01
CA ARG A 104 -21.84 -65.18 -22.07
C ARG A 104 -20.37 -65.02 -22.41
N TYR A 105 -19.85 -63.82 -22.21
CA TYR A 105 -18.48 -63.42 -22.58
C TYR A 105 -17.80 -62.55 -21.51
N ALA A 106 -18.46 -62.40 -20.34
CA ALA A 106 -17.97 -61.69 -19.18
C ALA A 106 -18.79 -62.09 -17.94
N ASN A 107 -18.33 -61.76 -16.74
CA ASN A 107 -19.10 -61.97 -15.53
C ASN A 107 -20.31 -61.02 -15.49
N GLY A 108 -21.47 -61.52 -15.93
CA GLY A 108 -22.73 -60.78 -15.97
C GLY A 108 -23.13 -60.23 -17.34
N SER A 109 -22.23 -60.18 -18.33
CA SER A 109 -22.59 -59.79 -19.71
C SER A 109 -23.01 -61.01 -20.52
N SER A 110 -24.20 -60.93 -21.10
CA SER A 110 -24.81 -62.06 -21.78
C SER A 110 -25.79 -61.60 -22.85
N THR A 111 -26.03 -62.46 -23.84
CA THR A 111 -27.12 -62.25 -24.80
C THR A 111 -28.48 -62.40 -24.09
N PRO A 112 -29.60 -61.97 -24.69
CA PRO A 112 -30.90 -62.54 -24.34
C PRO A 112 -30.91 -64.06 -24.46
N ILE A 113 -31.89 -64.74 -23.85
CA ILE A 113 -32.10 -66.17 -24.09
C ILE A 113 -32.49 -66.37 -25.55
N ILE A 114 -31.75 -67.23 -26.23
CA ILE A 114 -31.96 -67.56 -27.64
C ILE A 114 -32.73 -68.88 -27.68
N HIS A 115 -33.84 -68.90 -28.41
CA HIS A 115 -34.70 -70.05 -28.59
C HIS A 115 -34.56 -70.58 -30.02
N PRO A 116 -33.57 -71.43 -30.30
CA PRO A 116 -33.48 -72.06 -31.61
C PRO A 116 -34.66 -73.01 -31.82
N THR A 117 -35.01 -73.25 -33.08
CA THR A 117 -35.93 -74.33 -33.42
C THR A 117 -35.33 -75.66 -32.96
N LEU A 118 -36.03 -76.35 -32.06
CA LEU A 118 -35.59 -77.66 -31.53
C LEU A 118 -35.48 -78.68 -32.67
N ASP A 119 -34.64 -79.69 -32.47
CA ASP A 119 -34.29 -80.69 -33.49
C ASP A 119 -33.72 -80.12 -34.81
N THR A 120 -33.19 -78.90 -34.80
CA THR A 120 -32.45 -78.32 -35.94
C THR A 120 -31.18 -77.60 -35.49
N TRP A 121 -30.15 -77.60 -36.33
CA TRP A 121 -28.95 -76.80 -36.09
C TRP A 121 -29.29 -75.31 -36.26
N TYR A 122 -28.87 -74.51 -35.30
CA TYR A 122 -29.01 -73.06 -35.31
C TYR A 122 -27.66 -72.40 -35.50
N ASP A 123 -27.53 -71.60 -36.56
CA ASP A 123 -26.34 -70.79 -36.82
C ASP A 123 -26.33 -69.55 -35.90
N PHE A 124 -25.56 -69.64 -34.82
CA PHE A 124 -25.34 -68.55 -33.87
C PHE A 124 -24.23 -67.62 -34.38
N SER A 125 -24.45 -66.31 -34.29
CA SER A 125 -23.46 -65.26 -34.56
C SER A 125 -23.68 -64.09 -33.61
N TYR A 126 -22.64 -63.63 -32.92
CA TYR A 126 -22.73 -62.51 -31.99
C TYR A 126 -21.42 -61.72 -31.90
N GLU A 127 -21.51 -60.39 -31.87
CA GLU A 127 -20.37 -59.49 -31.65
C GLU A 127 -20.36 -58.98 -30.21
N TYR A 128 -19.20 -58.98 -29.56
CA TYR A 128 -19.04 -58.56 -28.18
C TYR A 128 -17.73 -57.82 -27.96
N THR A 129 -17.71 -56.93 -26.97
CA THR A 129 -16.47 -56.33 -26.46
C THR A 129 -16.05 -57.11 -25.22
N ALA A 130 -14.85 -57.67 -25.21
CA ALA A 130 -14.34 -58.39 -24.04
C ALA A 130 -14.22 -57.42 -22.86
N ALA A 131 -14.75 -57.81 -21.70
CA ALA A 131 -14.66 -57.01 -20.47
C ALA A 131 -13.52 -57.49 -19.58
N ASP A 132 -13.01 -56.61 -18.73
CA ASP A 132 -12.07 -56.94 -17.65
C ASP A 132 -12.84 -57.61 -16.49
N ASN A 133 -12.61 -58.91 -16.32
CA ASN A 133 -13.28 -59.82 -15.39
C ASN A 133 -12.29 -60.57 -14.48
N GLY A 134 -11.03 -60.15 -14.42
CA GLY A 134 -10.00 -60.76 -13.58
C GLY A 134 -9.78 -62.24 -13.88
N ALA A 135 -10.13 -63.14 -12.96
CA ALA A 135 -9.88 -64.59 -13.08
C ALA A 135 -10.64 -65.29 -14.23
N TYR A 136 -11.57 -64.58 -14.86
CA TYR A 136 -12.40 -65.07 -15.98
C TYR A 136 -12.15 -64.31 -17.28
N ASP A 137 -11.06 -63.54 -17.36
CA ASP A 137 -10.63 -62.91 -18.61
C ASP A 137 -10.44 -63.97 -19.69
N GLY A 138 -11.01 -63.71 -20.87
CA GLY A 138 -10.91 -64.65 -21.99
C GLY A 138 -12.05 -65.66 -22.10
N TRP A 139 -12.95 -65.77 -21.11
CA TRP A 139 -13.94 -66.84 -21.07
C TRP A 139 -15.17 -66.57 -21.93
N ILE A 140 -15.51 -67.55 -22.76
CA ILE A 140 -16.81 -67.66 -23.43
C ILE A 140 -17.60 -68.84 -22.88
N GLU A 141 -18.91 -68.68 -22.75
CA GLU A 141 -19.79 -69.68 -22.15
C GLU A 141 -21.11 -69.82 -22.90
N PHE A 142 -21.58 -71.06 -23.05
CA PHE A 142 -22.95 -71.37 -23.49
C PHE A 142 -23.71 -71.96 -22.32
N TRP A 143 -24.69 -71.21 -21.83
CA TRP A 143 -25.55 -71.61 -20.71
C TRP A 143 -26.85 -72.19 -21.24
N MET A 144 -27.27 -73.32 -20.68
CA MET A 144 -28.53 -73.96 -21.02
C MET A 144 -29.69 -73.30 -20.27
N ALA A 145 -30.81 -73.06 -20.96
CA ALA A 145 -32.00 -72.41 -20.40
C ALA A 145 -33.26 -73.27 -20.60
N ASN A 146 -34.11 -73.35 -19.57
CA ASN A 146 -35.41 -74.05 -19.59
C ASN A 146 -36.59 -73.07 -19.77
N SER A 147 -36.33 -71.84 -20.20
CA SER A 147 -37.43 -70.92 -20.53
C SER A 147 -38.04 -71.27 -21.89
N SER A 148 -39.36 -71.22 -21.99
CA SER A 148 -40.10 -71.33 -23.26
C SER A 148 -40.56 -69.97 -23.80
N SER A 149 -40.31 -68.87 -23.07
CA SER A 149 -40.62 -67.49 -23.46
C SER A 149 -39.34 -66.68 -23.70
N VAL A 150 -39.40 -65.81 -24.70
CA VAL A 150 -38.37 -64.79 -25.02
C VAL A 150 -38.52 -63.62 -24.05
N ASP A 151 -38.38 -63.85 -22.74
CA ASP A 151 -38.50 -62.78 -21.74
C ASP A 151 -37.12 -62.40 -21.18
N THR A 152 -36.79 -61.12 -21.27
CA THR A 152 -35.54 -60.54 -20.72
C THR A 152 -35.66 -60.15 -19.25
N SER A 153 -36.86 -60.27 -18.66
CA SER A 153 -37.19 -59.71 -17.34
C SER A 153 -37.68 -60.71 -16.29
N GLU A 154 -38.01 -61.94 -16.67
CA GLU A 154 -38.45 -62.97 -15.73
C GLU A 154 -37.33 -63.96 -15.40
N THR A 155 -37.25 -64.31 -14.11
CA THR A 155 -36.33 -65.27 -13.48
C THR A 155 -35.82 -66.34 -14.43
N PHE A 156 -34.51 -66.33 -14.70
CA PHE A 156 -33.80 -67.38 -15.42
C PHE A 156 -34.20 -68.74 -14.81
N ALA A 157 -35.09 -69.47 -15.47
CA ALA A 157 -35.47 -70.81 -15.06
C ALA A 157 -34.30 -71.71 -15.42
N TRP A 158 -33.38 -71.85 -14.46
CA TRP A 158 -32.18 -72.65 -14.62
C TRP A 158 -32.55 -74.06 -15.06
N ALA A 159 -31.87 -74.53 -16.10
CA ALA A 159 -31.91 -75.94 -16.50
C ALA A 159 -31.61 -76.80 -15.27
N GLY A 160 -32.42 -77.83 -15.00
CA GLY A 160 -32.39 -78.56 -13.72
C GLY A 160 -33.16 -79.86 -13.79
N GLY A 161 -32.56 -80.88 -14.41
CA GLY A 161 -33.04 -82.26 -14.36
C GLY A 161 -33.08 -82.79 -12.92
N GLY A 162 -34.28 -82.94 -12.35
CA GLY A 162 -34.46 -83.34 -10.95
C GLY A 162 -34.37 -84.84 -10.66
N THR A 163 -34.25 -85.70 -11.70
CA THR A 163 -34.22 -87.16 -11.57
C THR A 163 -33.45 -87.81 -12.73
N VAL A 164 -32.93 -89.03 -12.57
CA VAL A 164 -32.18 -89.79 -13.62
C VAL A 164 -32.98 -89.99 -14.93
N SER A 165 -34.30 -89.78 -14.91
CA SER A 165 -35.21 -89.83 -16.05
C SER A 165 -35.37 -88.50 -16.83
N THR A 166 -34.81 -87.40 -16.33
CA THR A 166 -34.85 -86.06 -16.95
C THR A 166 -33.46 -85.46 -16.94
N TYR A 167 -32.99 -84.95 -18.07
CA TYR A 167 -31.65 -84.41 -18.24
C TYR A 167 -31.68 -83.16 -19.10
N ASP A 168 -30.55 -82.47 -19.18
CA ASP A 168 -30.36 -81.31 -20.05
C ASP A 168 -29.28 -81.62 -21.06
N GLN A 169 -29.57 -81.46 -22.35
CA GLN A 169 -28.67 -81.79 -23.46
C GLN A 169 -28.53 -80.65 -24.45
N LEU A 170 -27.28 -80.27 -24.74
CA LEU A 170 -26.90 -79.27 -25.74
C LEU A 170 -25.75 -79.82 -26.60
N TYR A 171 -25.80 -79.56 -27.89
CA TYR A 171 -24.74 -79.87 -28.83
C TYR A 171 -24.23 -78.56 -29.44
N VAL A 172 -22.91 -78.39 -29.51
CA VAL A 172 -22.27 -77.20 -30.09
C VAL A 172 -21.17 -77.65 -31.06
N THR A 173 -21.09 -77.05 -32.24
CA THR A 173 -20.01 -77.29 -33.21
C THR A 173 -19.67 -76.02 -33.98
N ASP A 174 -18.65 -76.07 -34.84
CA ASP A 174 -18.19 -74.98 -35.70
C ASP A 174 -17.98 -73.64 -34.96
N ILE A 175 -17.37 -73.69 -33.77
CA ILE A 175 -17.12 -72.47 -32.99
C ILE A 175 -15.95 -71.74 -33.62
N VAL A 176 -16.14 -70.48 -33.99
CA VAL A 176 -15.09 -69.58 -34.45
C VAL A 176 -15.18 -68.27 -33.70
N VAL A 177 -14.08 -67.84 -33.08
CA VAL A 177 -13.96 -66.53 -32.46
C VAL A 177 -12.94 -65.71 -33.25
N THR A 178 -13.38 -64.54 -33.68
CA THR A 178 -12.65 -63.63 -34.55
C THR A 178 -12.47 -62.31 -33.84
N GLU A 179 -11.24 -61.82 -33.74
CA GLU A 179 -10.95 -60.44 -33.31
C GLU A 179 -11.39 -59.47 -34.41
N LEU A 180 -12.18 -58.47 -34.03
CA LEU A 180 -12.64 -57.40 -34.89
C LEU A 180 -11.70 -56.20 -34.73
N ASP A 181 -11.29 -55.62 -35.85
CA ASP A 181 -10.51 -54.38 -35.88
C ASP A 181 -11.37 -53.22 -35.32
N ASP A 182 -10.80 -52.44 -34.39
CA ASP A 182 -11.44 -51.20 -33.91
C ASP A 182 -11.48 -50.11 -34.99
N GLY A 183 -10.71 -50.33 -36.06
CA GLY A 183 -10.63 -49.54 -37.28
C GLY A 183 -9.81 -48.29 -37.16
N PHE A 184 -8.84 -48.30 -36.24
CA PHE A 184 -7.81 -47.28 -36.09
C PHE A 184 -6.41 -47.87 -36.35
N PRO A 185 -6.08 -48.19 -37.63
CA PRO A 185 -4.72 -48.56 -37.98
C PRO A 185 -3.69 -47.56 -37.45
N THR A 186 -2.54 -48.07 -37.01
CA THR A 186 -1.37 -47.25 -36.68
C THR A 186 -1.04 -46.35 -37.89
N PRO A 187 -1.12 -45.02 -37.75
CA PRO A 187 -0.85 -44.10 -38.84
C PRO A 187 0.64 -44.07 -39.20
N TYR A 188 0.95 -43.55 -40.39
CA TYR A 188 2.30 -43.13 -40.71
C TYR A 188 2.66 -41.91 -39.87
N VAL A 189 3.81 -42.00 -39.20
CA VAL A 189 4.35 -40.94 -38.35
C VAL A 189 5.48 -40.23 -39.08
N SER A 190 5.32 -38.95 -39.38
CA SER A 190 6.43 -38.08 -39.77
C SER A 190 6.95 -37.32 -38.56
N ARG A 191 8.24 -37.00 -38.55
CA ARG A 191 8.86 -36.15 -37.53
C ARG A 191 9.75 -35.12 -38.20
N ASP A 192 9.50 -33.86 -37.88
CA ASP A 192 10.32 -32.72 -38.28
C ASP A 192 10.74 -31.93 -37.04
N GLN A 193 11.93 -31.33 -37.07
CA GLN A 193 12.43 -30.53 -35.96
C GLN A 193 12.90 -29.18 -36.48
N GLN A 194 12.34 -28.12 -35.90
CA GLN A 194 12.67 -26.75 -36.24
C GLN A 194 13.07 -25.94 -35.01
N MET A 195 14.04 -25.05 -35.18
CA MET A 195 14.37 -24.04 -34.17
C MET A 195 13.40 -22.88 -34.31
N ILE A 196 12.72 -22.53 -33.22
CA ILE A 196 11.78 -21.41 -33.14
C ILE A 196 12.28 -20.36 -32.17
N SER A 197 11.89 -19.10 -32.39
CA SER A 197 12.16 -17.99 -31.47
C SER A 197 10.86 -17.59 -30.78
N VAL A 198 10.77 -17.81 -29.46
CA VAL A 198 9.61 -17.47 -28.63
C VAL A 198 10.07 -16.53 -27.53
N GLY A 199 9.50 -15.33 -27.45
CA GLY A 199 9.87 -14.35 -26.43
C GLY A 199 11.36 -13.98 -26.45
N LYS A 200 11.96 -13.84 -27.64
CA LYS A 200 13.40 -13.58 -27.86
C LYS A 200 14.35 -14.70 -27.41
N ARG A 201 13.84 -15.91 -27.09
CA ARG A 201 14.65 -17.10 -26.81
C ARG A 201 14.53 -18.13 -27.93
N TRP A 202 15.65 -18.72 -28.30
CA TRP A 202 15.68 -19.85 -29.24
C TRP A 202 15.33 -21.13 -28.50
N THR A 203 14.38 -21.91 -29.05
CA THR A 203 14.00 -23.23 -28.56
C THR A 203 13.75 -24.16 -29.73
N GLN A 204 13.59 -25.46 -29.47
CA GLN A 204 13.30 -26.47 -30.47
C GLN A 204 11.82 -26.88 -30.38
N GLN A 205 11.15 -26.90 -31.53
CA GLN A 205 9.82 -27.47 -31.69
C GLN A 205 9.93 -28.74 -32.54
N THR A 206 9.38 -29.84 -32.04
CA THR A 206 9.25 -31.08 -32.82
C THR A 206 7.84 -31.13 -33.40
N ASN A 207 7.72 -31.07 -34.72
CA ASN A 207 6.46 -31.27 -35.43
C ASN A 207 6.29 -32.77 -35.73
N ILE A 208 5.10 -33.30 -35.49
CA ILE A 208 4.71 -34.66 -35.82
C ILE A 208 3.46 -34.59 -36.67
N ASP A 209 3.45 -35.23 -37.84
CA ASP A 209 2.21 -35.49 -38.58
C ASP A 209 1.88 -36.98 -38.53
N LEU A 210 0.64 -37.27 -38.13
CA LEU A 210 0.04 -38.59 -38.19
C LEU A 210 -0.85 -38.65 -39.42
N ASN A 211 -0.46 -39.42 -40.42
CA ASN A 211 -1.23 -39.64 -41.64
C ASN A 211 -1.78 -41.06 -41.60
N GLY A 212 -3.09 -41.20 -41.40
CA GLY A 212 -3.72 -42.50 -41.20
C GLY A 212 -5.05 -42.63 -41.91
N GLN A 213 -5.68 -43.78 -41.69
CA GLN A 213 -6.99 -44.11 -42.23
C GLN A 213 -7.87 -44.61 -41.09
N ILE A 214 -9.15 -44.31 -41.13
CA ILE A 214 -10.18 -44.98 -40.33
C ILE A 214 -10.81 -46.03 -41.23
N THR A 215 -10.89 -47.28 -40.76
CA THR A 215 -11.59 -48.36 -41.46
C THR A 215 -12.99 -48.55 -40.85
N GLY A 216 -13.99 -48.77 -41.68
CA GLY A 216 -15.38 -48.95 -41.25
C GLY A 216 -16.21 -49.68 -42.30
N TYR A 217 -17.46 -49.99 -41.98
CA TYR A 217 -18.34 -50.78 -42.86
C TYR A 217 -19.52 -49.99 -43.45
N ASP A 218 -19.89 -48.85 -42.85
CA ASP A 218 -20.92 -47.94 -43.36
C ASP A 218 -20.65 -46.48 -42.94
N PHE A 219 -21.54 -45.58 -43.36
CA PHE A 219 -21.43 -44.14 -43.12
C PHE A 219 -21.45 -43.82 -41.61
N ASP A 220 -22.44 -44.33 -40.88
CA ASP A 220 -22.62 -44.03 -39.46
C ASP A 220 -21.41 -44.54 -38.65
N ASN A 221 -20.90 -45.73 -38.97
CA ASN A 221 -19.73 -46.30 -38.35
C ASN A 221 -18.46 -45.44 -38.56
N LEU A 222 -18.28 -44.88 -39.75
CA LEU A 222 -17.14 -44.01 -40.04
C LEU A 222 -17.25 -42.65 -39.33
N ILE A 223 -18.47 -42.10 -39.19
CA ILE A 223 -18.71 -40.87 -38.42
C ILE A 223 -18.46 -41.08 -36.93
N ASP A 224 -18.97 -42.15 -36.34
CA ASP A 224 -18.74 -42.45 -34.91
C ASP A 224 -17.24 -42.60 -34.61
N LYS A 225 -16.49 -43.24 -35.51
CA LYS A 225 -15.03 -43.38 -35.38
C LYS A 225 -14.29 -42.06 -35.61
N GLN A 226 -14.76 -41.22 -36.53
CA GLN A 226 -14.25 -39.87 -36.72
C GLN A 226 -14.40 -39.03 -35.44
N ASP A 227 -15.58 -39.05 -34.81
CA ASP A 227 -15.85 -38.34 -33.57
C ASP A 227 -15.02 -38.88 -32.40
N ALA A 228 -14.83 -40.21 -32.33
CA ALA A 228 -13.96 -40.83 -31.33
C ALA A 228 -12.49 -40.38 -31.49
N LEU A 229 -11.99 -40.27 -32.72
CA LEU A 229 -10.65 -39.75 -33.00
C LEU A 229 -10.54 -38.28 -32.57
N ILE A 230 -11.49 -37.43 -32.97
CA ILE A 230 -11.51 -36.01 -32.60
C ILE A 230 -11.53 -35.86 -31.07
N SER A 231 -12.40 -36.61 -30.39
CA SER A 231 -12.50 -36.58 -28.93
C SER A 231 -11.23 -37.07 -28.24
N GLY A 232 -10.56 -38.09 -28.79
CA GLY A 232 -9.29 -38.61 -28.27
C GLY A 232 -8.17 -37.58 -28.31
N PHE A 233 -8.19 -36.70 -29.33
CA PHE A 233 -7.20 -35.65 -29.55
C PHE A 233 -7.67 -34.24 -29.13
N ALA A 234 -8.81 -34.11 -28.45
CA ALA A 234 -9.37 -32.81 -28.08
C ALA A 234 -8.58 -32.06 -26.98
N ARG A 235 -7.69 -32.76 -26.26
CA ARG A 235 -6.93 -32.19 -25.13
C ARG A 235 -5.48 -31.94 -25.52
N ASP A 236 -5.04 -30.71 -25.43
CA ASP A 236 -3.64 -30.32 -25.65
C ASP A 236 -2.72 -30.73 -24.49
N PHE A 237 -1.41 -30.71 -24.79
CA PHE A 237 -0.29 -30.93 -23.86
C PHE A 237 -0.26 -32.32 -23.23
N LYS A 238 -0.77 -33.32 -23.95
CA LYS A 238 -0.70 -34.72 -23.55
C LYS A 238 0.58 -35.38 -24.08
N SER A 239 0.76 -36.65 -23.72
CA SER A 239 1.89 -37.43 -24.17
C SER A 239 1.53 -38.24 -25.40
N LEU A 240 2.40 -38.20 -26.41
CA LEU A 240 2.38 -39.07 -27.58
C LEU A 240 3.49 -40.10 -27.41
N ASP A 241 3.14 -41.39 -27.44
CA ASP A 241 4.08 -42.51 -27.29
C ASP A 241 3.96 -43.47 -28.46
N LEU A 242 5.12 -43.85 -29.02
CA LEU A 242 5.22 -44.83 -30.09
C LEU A 242 5.98 -46.04 -29.54
N GLN A 243 5.35 -47.21 -29.60
CA GLN A 243 5.82 -48.43 -28.96
C GLN A 243 5.96 -49.58 -29.96
N GLU A 244 6.94 -50.46 -29.74
CA GLU A 244 7.12 -51.70 -30.49
C GLU A 244 7.10 -52.92 -29.57
N THR A 245 6.73 -54.07 -30.14
CA THR A 245 6.71 -55.34 -29.40
C THR A 245 8.11 -55.94 -29.29
N GLY A 246 8.56 -56.21 -28.07
CA GLY A 246 9.79 -56.95 -27.78
C GLY A 246 9.66 -58.46 -28.04
N ALA A 247 10.78 -59.18 -27.94
CA ALA A 247 10.83 -60.63 -28.14
C ALA A 247 10.01 -61.43 -27.09
N ASP A 248 9.70 -60.80 -25.96
CA ASP A 248 8.87 -61.29 -24.87
C ASP A 248 7.37 -61.00 -25.05
N GLY A 249 6.99 -60.29 -26.12
CA GLY A 249 5.62 -59.87 -26.37
C GLY A 249 5.19 -58.60 -25.63
N ALA A 250 6.07 -57.96 -24.85
CA ALA A 250 5.77 -56.69 -24.16
C ALA A 250 6.00 -55.48 -25.09
N TYR A 251 5.30 -54.38 -24.85
CA TYR A 251 5.47 -53.13 -25.61
C TYR A 251 6.51 -52.22 -24.96
N TYR A 252 7.44 -51.70 -25.76
CA TYR A 252 8.51 -50.79 -25.34
C TYR A 252 8.49 -49.51 -26.17
N SER A 253 8.61 -48.34 -25.54
CA SER A 253 8.71 -47.06 -26.24
C SER A 253 9.96 -46.98 -27.13
N LEU A 254 9.79 -46.44 -28.33
CA LEU A 254 10.88 -46.21 -29.27
C LEU A 254 11.76 -45.02 -28.83
N GLY A 255 13.03 -45.04 -29.24
CA GLY A 255 13.97 -43.97 -28.94
C GLY A 255 13.45 -42.60 -29.39
N GLY A 256 13.34 -41.66 -28.45
CA GLY A 256 12.76 -40.33 -28.69
C GLY A 256 11.27 -40.21 -28.39
N PHE A 257 10.63 -41.28 -27.88
CA PHE A 257 9.30 -41.30 -27.30
C PHE A 257 9.37 -41.77 -25.82
N PRO A 258 8.39 -41.46 -24.97
CA PRO A 258 7.23 -40.60 -25.24
C PRO A 258 7.62 -39.13 -25.45
N LEU A 259 7.01 -38.50 -26.45
CA LEU A 259 6.97 -37.05 -26.54
C LEU A 259 5.97 -36.54 -25.50
N THR A 260 6.38 -35.51 -24.77
CA THR A 260 5.55 -34.86 -23.73
C THR A 260 5.19 -33.45 -24.19
N ASN A 261 4.11 -32.88 -23.62
CA ASN A 261 3.59 -31.56 -23.98
C ASN A 261 3.22 -31.39 -25.46
N CYS A 262 2.56 -32.40 -26.04
CA CYS A 262 2.10 -32.37 -27.42
C CYS A 262 0.83 -31.52 -27.56
N LYS A 263 0.92 -30.40 -28.27
CA LYS A 263 -0.21 -29.55 -28.68
C LYS A 263 -0.75 -30.01 -30.03
N ILE A 264 -2.08 -30.13 -30.15
CA ILE A 264 -2.74 -30.46 -31.42
C ILE A 264 -2.92 -29.17 -32.21
N ASN A 265 -2.28 -29.09 -33.37
CA ASN A 265 -2.43 -27.94 -34.26
C ASN A 265 -3.66 -28.09 -35.14
N ASN A 266 -3.90 -29.30 -35.66
CA ASN A 266 -5.00 -29.56 -36.56
C ASN A 266 -5.35 -31.05 -36.67
N ILE A 267 -6.62 -31.34 -36.97
CA ILE A 267 -7.13 -32.65 -37.35
C ILE A 267 -7.93 -32.45 -38.65
N ASN A 268 -7.42 -32.97 -39.75
CA ASN A 268 -8.03 -32.88 -41.07
C ASN A 268 -8.54 -34.24 -41.53
N PHE A 269 -9.65 -34.22 -42.27
CA PHE A 269 -10.19 -35.39 -42.97
C PHE A 269 -10.32 -35.03 -44.46
N GLU A 270 -9.86 -35.93 -45.33
CA GLU A 270 -9.99 -35.73 -46.77
C GLU A 270 -11.45 -35.92 -47.23
N ALA A 271 -11.81 -35.29 -48.36
CA ALA A 271 -13.14 -35.45 -48.92
C ALA A 271 -13.36 -36.90 -49.36
N ASN A 272 -14.26 -37.61 -48.67
CA ASN A 272 -14.52 -39.03 -48.89
C ASN A 272 -16.03 -39.31 -49.10
N LYS A 273 -16.34 -40.44 -49.72
CA LYS A 273 -17.72 -40.95 -49.91
C LYS A 273 -18.25 -41.71 -48.68
N TYR A 274 -17.44 -41.87 -47.62
CA TYR A 274 -17.79 -42.56 -46.38
C TYR A 274 -18.30 -43.99 -46.62
N THR A 275 -17.67 -44.72 -47.55
CA THR A 275 -18.14 -46.06 -47.90
C THR A 275 -17.42 -47.16 -47.12
N GLN A 276 -16.12 -47.03 -46.82
CA GLN A 276 -15.32 -48.03 -46.08
C GLN A 276 -14.03 -47.48 -45.44
N LEU A 277 -13.46 -46.41 -46.00
CA LEU A 277 -12.19 -45.83 -45.56
C LEU A 277 -12.37 -44.32 -45.44
N LEU A 278 -11.75 -43.72 -44.43
CA LEU A 278 -11.67 -42.26 -44.26
C LEU A 278 -10.24 -41.87 -43.90
N ASP A 279 -9.56 -41.18 -44.82
CA ASP A 279 -8.20 -40.69 -44.58
C ASP A 279 -8.21 -39.47 -43.65
N TYR A 280 -7.21 -39.41 -42.77
CA TYR A 280 -7.02 -38.28 -41.85
C TYR A 280 -5.55 -37.88 -41.74
N GLN A 281 -5.35 -36.62 -41.37
CA GLN A 281 -4.06 -36.05 -40.99
C GLN A 281 -4.19 -35.31 -39.66
N ILE A 282 -3.35 -35.65 -38.68
CA ILE A 282 -3.24 -34.92 -37.42
C ILE A 282 -1.86 -34.27 -37.36
N SER A 283 -1.83 -32.94 -37.23
CA SER A 283 -0.58 -32.20 -37.06
C SER A 283 -0.41 -31.82 -35.59
N ILE A 284 0.75 -32.17 -35.03
CA ILE A 284 1.06 -32.06 -33.59
C ILE A 284 2.38 -31.29 -33.44
N ALA A 285 2.42 -30.34 -32.51
CA ALA A 285 3.66 -29.70 -32.06
C ALA A 285 4.01 -30.16 -30.64
N ALA A 286 5.16 -30.82 -30.49
CA ALA A 286 5.73 -31.20 -29.19
C ALA A 286 6.83 -30.21 -28.78
N TYR A 287 6.79 -29.81 -27.51
CA TYR A 287 7.70 -28.85 -26.90
C TYR A 287 8.56 -29.54 -25.84
N GLU A 288 9.88 -29.45 -25.95
CA GLU A 288 10.78 -30.15 -25.02
C GLU A 288 10.65 -29.60 -23.58
N ASN A 289 10.41 -30.48 -22.61
CA ASN A 289 10.19 -30.13 -21.21
C ASN A 289 11.32 -29.29 -20.60
N ASP A 290 12.57 -29.60 -20.97
CA ASP A 290 13.76 -28.94 -20.40
C ASP A 290 13.94 -27.50 -20.90
N LEU A 291 13.52 -27.23 -22.15
CA LEU A 291 13.64 -25.92 -22.80
C LEU A 291 12.49 -24.96 -22.47
N PHE A 292 11.37 -25.47 -21.93
CA PHE A 292 10.21 -24.69 -21.48
C PHE A 292 10.10 -24.57 -19.96
N SER A 293 11.17 -24.91 -19.22
CA SER A 293 11.27 -24.74 -17.77
C SER A 293 11.21 -23.25 -17.38
N GLY A 294 9.99 -22.74 -17.19
CA GLY A 294 9.69 -21.36 -16.81
C GLY A 294 8.60 -20.67 -17.64
N THR A 295 8.33 -21.14 -18.87
CA THR A 295 7.33 -20.58 -19.81
C THR A 295 6.16 -21.54 -20.10
N LEU A 296 6.16 -22.72 -19.49
CA LEU A 296 5.07 -23.69 -19.64
C LEU A 296 3.73 -23.07 -19.19
N GLY A 297 2.73 -23.10 -20.08
CA GLY A 297 1.40 -22.53 -19.82
C GLY A 297 1.28 -21.04 -20.15
N VAL A 298 2.18 -20.48 -20.97
CA VAL A 298 2.16 -19.05 -21.31
C VAL A 298 2.41 -18.83 -22.82
N LEU A 299 1.57 -17.99 -23.42
CA LEU A 299 1.60 -17.49 -24.78
C LEU A 299 2.00 -16.00 -24.79
N GLU A 300 2.51 -15.54 -25.93
CA GLU A 300 2.86 -14.13 -26.17
C GLU A 300 3.70 -13.49 -25.04
N PRO A 301 4.76 -14.15 -24.53
CA PRO A 301 5.61 -13.53 -23.52
C PRO A 301 6.33 -12.31 -24.12
N SER A 302 6.24 -11.18 -23.44
CA SER A 302 6.91 -9.94 -23.80
C SER A 302 7.64 -9.36 -22.59
N GLU A 303 8.91 -9.00 -22.80
CA GLU A 303 9.77 -8.31 -21.85
C GLU A 303 10.42 -7.13 -22.59
N GLU A 304 10.09 -5.91 -22.12
CA GLU A 304 10.53 -4.65 -22.68
C GLU A 304 11.19 -3.79 -21.61
N ILE A 305 12.32 -3.19 -21.97
CA ILE A 305 13.13 -2.39 -21.06
C ILE A 305 13.54 -1.14 -21.80
N ASN A 306 13.09 0.00 -21.29
CA ASN A 306 13.35 1.30 -21.88
C ASN A 306 14.15 2.17 -20.92
N PHE A 307 15.18 2.83 -21.44
CA PHE A 307 16.01 3.77 -20.71
C PHE A 307 15.76 5.17 -21.29
N SER A 308 15.46 6.13 -20.42
CA SER A 308 15.33 7.54 -20.81
C SER A 308 16.14 8.42 -19.86
N GLU A 309 17.06 9.21 -20.41
CA GLU A 309 17.79 10.24 -19.68
C GLU A 309 16.92 11.50 -19.56
N GLN A 310 16.82 12.03 -18.35
CA GLN A 310 16.08 13.24 -18.01
C GLN A 310 17.04 14.42 -17.90
N ILE A 311 16.51 15.64 -17.98
CA ILE A 311 17.30 16.90 -18.00
C ILE A 311 18.14 17.09 -16.72
N ASN A 312 17.72 16.48 -15.61
CA ASN A 312 18.31 16.59 -14.28
C ASN A 312 19.35 15.50 -13.96
N GLU A 313 20.03 14.96 -14.98
CA GLU A 313 21.03 13.87 -14.84
C GLU A 313 20.47 12.59 -14.20
N GLN A 314 19.14 12.42 -14.22
CA GLN A 314 18.48 11.20 -13.82
C GLN A 314 18.24 10.30 -15.02
N ILE A 315 18.34 8.99 -14.79
CA ILE A 315 17.97 7.97 -15.76
C ILE A 315 16.73 7.27 -15.22
N GLN A 316 15.66 7.33 -15.99
CA GLN A 316 14.45 6.57 -15.75
C GLN A 316 14.49 5.27 -16.56
N ILE A 317 14.26 4.16 -15.88
CA ILE A 317 14.22 2.83 -16.45
C ILE A 317 12.79 2.33 -16.33
N THR A 318 12.17 1.95 -17.45
CA THR A 318 10.85 1.32 -17.47
C THR A 318 11.01 -0.13 -17.87
N HIS A 319 10.61 -1.04 -17.00
CA HIS A 319 10.63 -2.48 -17.21
C HIS A 319 9.19 -3.00 -17.27
N THR A 320 8.78 -3.44 -18.45
CA THR A 320 7.42 -3.98 -18.69
C THR A 320 7.52 -5.44 -19.05
N ILE A 321 6.84 -6.28 -18.28
CA ILE A 321 6.71 -7.70 -18.53
C ILE A 321 5.23 -8.00 -18.73
N SER A 322 4.90 -8.79 -19.74
CA SER A 322 3.53 -9.24 -19.99
C SER A 322 3.51 -10.63 -20.57
N ALA A 323 2.43 -11.36 -20.32
CA ALA A 323 2.20 -12.65 -20.95
C ALA A 323 0.72 -13.04 -20.90
N LYS A 324 0.32 -13.92 -21.80
CA LYS A 324 -1.03 -14.50 -21.87
C LYS A 324 -1.01 -15.94 -21.39
N GLY A 325 -1.83 -16.29 -20.43
CA GLY A 325 -1.85 -17.62 -19.84
C GLY A 325 -2.63 -18.64 -20.67
N THR A 326 -2.18 -19.89 -20.64
CA THR A 326 -2.96 -21.06 -21.09
C THR A 326 -3.08 -22.06 -19.94
N PRO A 327 -4.23 -22.77 -19.84
CA PRO A 327 -4.40 -23.78 -18.81
C PRO A 327 -3.42 -24.93 -19.03
N THR A 328 -2.82 -25.41 -17.93
CA THR A 328 -2.00 -26.62 -17.88
C THR A 328 -2.65 -27.62 -16.93
N SER A 329 -2.10 -28.83 -16.83
CA SER A 329 -2.59 -29.85 -15.89
C SER A 329 -2.53 -29.43 -14.41
N SER A 330 -1.70 -28.44 -14.07
CA SER A 330 -1.42 -28.03 -12.68
C SER A 330 -1.90 -26.62 -12.32
N ARG A 331 -2.21 -25.75 -13.28
CA ARG A 331 -2.56 -24.33 -13.06
C ARG A 331 -3.55 -23.82 -14.11
N ASN A 332 -4.41 -22.89 -13.70
CA ASN A 332 -5.27 -22.17 -14.64
C ASN A 332 -4.46 -21.14 -15.46
N ALA A 333 -5.06 -20.63 -16.53
CA ALA A 333 -4.41 -19.68 -17.44
C ALA A 333 -3.83 -18.46 -16.70
N ILE A 334 -4.64 -17.73 -15.92
CA ILE A 334 -4.18 -16.48 -15.31
C ILE A 334 -3.07 -16.69 -14.27
N ASP A 335 -3.07 -17.82 -13.56
CA ASP A 335 -2.03 -18.16 -12.59
C ASP A 335 -0.71 -18.52 -13.30
N ASN A 336 -0.77 -19.14 -14.48
CA ASN A 336 0.41 -19.35 -15.32
C ASN A 336 1.00 -18.02 -15.81
N ALA A 337 0.17 -17.10 -16.28
CA ALA A 337 0.61 -15.76 -16.68
C ALA A 337 1.26 -14.99 -15.52
N LYS A 338 0.63 -15.00 -14.34
CA LYS A 338 1.18 -14.38 -13.12
C LYS A 338 2.51 -14.96 -12.70
N HIS A 339 2.62 -16.28 -12.66
CA HIS A 339 3.84 -16.95 -12.24
C HIS A 339 5.02 -16.58 -13.15
N PHE A 340 4.81 -16.52 -14.46
CA PHE A 340 5.83 -16.10 -15.41
C PHE A 340 6.23 -14.64 -15.20
N VAL A 341 5.26 -13.72 -15.19
CA VAL A 341 5.54 -12.28 -15.09
C VAL A 341 6.22 -11.94 -13.76
N LEU A 342 5.69 -12.40 -12.62
CA LEU A 342 6.29 -12.17 -11.30
C LEU A 342 7.63 -12.91 -11.12
N GLY A 343 7.85 -13.99 -11.88
CA GLY A 343 9.14 -14.67 -11.95
C GLY A 343 10.24 -13.76 -12.50
N LEU A 344 9.89 -12.81 -13.38
CA LEU A 344 10.83 -11.93 -14.07
C LEU A 344 10.88 -10.50 -13.51
N THR A 345 9.95 -10.12 -12.64
CA THR A 345 9.98 -8.80 -11.98
C THR A 345 11.20 -8.61 -11.07
N GLY A 346 11.62 -7.35 -10.90
CA GLY A 346 12.74 -6.95 -10.05
C GLY A 346 14.09 -6.86 -10.76
N ILE A 347 14.93 -5.91 -10.33
CA ILE A 347 16.32 -5.72 -10.77
C ILE A 347 17.30 -5.92 -9.58
N ARG A 348 17.14 -6.99 -8.78
CA ARG A 348 18.00 -7.23 -7.59
C ARG A 348 19.06 -8.30 -7.83
N GLU A 349 20.25 -8.10 -7.24
CA GLU A 349 21.32 -9.08 -7.25
C GLU A 349 20.88 -10.41 -6.64
N GLY A 350 21.34 -11.52 -7.23
CA GLY A 350 21.40 -12.80 -6.55
C GLY A 350 20.67 -13.97 -7.19
N ASN A 351 19.89 -13.80 -8.28
CA ASN A 351 19.43 -14.93 -9.15
C ASN A 351 18.55 -14.53 -10.36
N LYS A 352 18.23 -13.24 -10.57
CA LYS A 352 17.49 -12.77 -11.74
C LYS A 352 18.41 -11.99 -12.67
N ALA A 353 18.20 -12.10 -13.99
CA ALA A 353 19.09 -11.54 -15.01
C ALA A 353 19.41 -10.07 -14.71
N LYS A 354 20.70 -9.73 -14.59
CA LYS A 354 21.14 -8.33 -14.47
C LYS A 354 20.76 -7.60 -15.76
N ILE A 355 19.73 -6.77 -15.69
CA ILE A 355 19.40 -5.82 -16.75
C ILE A 355 20.40 -4.67 -16.64
N THR A 356 21.59 -4.86 -17.21
CA THR A 356 22.59 -3.79 -17.32
C THR A 356 22.68 -3.34 -18.77
N PRO A 357 22.54 -2.05 -19.08
CA PRO A 357 22.66 -1.57 -20.46
C PRO A 357 24.08 -1.85 -20.97
N HIS A 358 24.19 -2.72 -21.98
CA HIS A 358 25.48 -3.19 -22.48
C HIS A 358 26.34 -2.08 -23.11
N LEU A 359 25.69 -1.03 -23.63
CA LEU A 359 26.33 0.09 -24.31
C LEU A 359 26.56 1.31 -23.41
N MET A 360 25.95 1.34 -22.21
CA MET A 360 26.13 2.42 -21.25
C MET A 360 26.83 1.87 -20.02
N LYS A 361 28.16 2.04 -19.96
CA LYS A 361 28.97 1.58 -18.82
C LYS A 361 28.83 2.59 -17.69
N TYR A 362 28.16 2.18 -16.62
CA TYR A 362 28.14 2.90 -15.34
C TYR A 362 29.08 2.18 -14.37
N GLU A 363 29.84 2.91 -13.56
CA GLU A 363 30.76 2.32 -12.57
C GLU A 363 30.01 1.48 -11.53
N ASN A 364 28.80 1.92 -11.15
CA ASN A 364 27.87 1.20 -10.29
C ASN A 364 26.46 1.26 -10.90
N PHE A 365 25.84 0.11 -11.16
CA PHE A 365 24.46 0.04 -11.63
C PHE A 365 23.57 -0.48 -10.50
N ASN A 366 22.88 0.43 -9.82
CA ASN A 366 22.05 0.11 -8.66
C ASN A 366 20.74 0.90 -8.68
N PRO A 367 19.80 0.70 -9.61
CA PRO A 367 18.61 1.53 -9.71
C PRO A 367 17.60 1.28 -8.57
N ILE A 368 16.93 2.35 -8.08
CA ILE A 368 15.86 2.22 -7.09
C ILE A 368 14.49 2.11 -7.72
N LEU A 369 13.65 1.24 -7.17
CA LEU A 369 12.26 1.08 -7.60
C LEU A 369 11.45 2.30 -7.14
N LEU A 370 10.93 3.06 -8.10
CA LEU A 370 10.09 4.24 -7.88
C LEU A 370 8.61 3.85 -7.88
N ASN A 371 8.19 3.04 -8.85
CA ASN A 371 6.80 2.67 -9.02
C ASN A 371 6.62 1.25 -9.58
N THR A 372 5.46 0.66 -9.30
CA THR A 372 5.02 -0.63 -9.84
C THR A 372 3.54 -0.54 -10.16
N SER A 373 3.16 -0.95 -11.36
CA SER A 373 1.79 -1.04 -11.84
C SER A 373 1.51 -2.46 -12.30
N GLU A 374 0.36 -3.03 -11.93
CA GLU A 374 -0.07 -4.35 -12.38
C GLU A 374 -1.38 -4.24 -13.17
N SER A 375 -1.49 -5.00 -14.26
CA SER A 375 -2.69 -5.08 -15.08
C SER A 375 -3.10 -6.54 -15.29
N ILE A 376 -4.38 -6.83 -15.07
CA ILE A 376 -4.94 -8.19 -15.15
C ILE A 376 -6.17 -8.18 -16.05
N ASN A 377 -6.09 -8.88 -17.19
CA ASN A 377 -7.25 -9.14 -18.04
C ASN A 377 -7.62 -10.62 -17.95
N ARG A 378 -8.67 -10.92 -17.17
CA ARG A 378 -9.14 -12.29 -16.95
C ARG A 378 -9.84 -12.92 -18.16
N MET A 379 -10.42 -12.10 -19.04
CA MET A 379 -11.11 -12.59 -20.24
C MET A 379 -10.10 -13.07 -21.28
N ASP A 380 -9.02 -12.31 -21.45
CA ASP A 380 -7.95 -12.65 -22.39
C ASP A 380 -6.85 -13.51 -21.77
N GLY A 381 -6.91 -13.77 -20.46
CA GLY A 381 -5.89 -14.51 -19.73
C GLY A 381 -4.56 -13.77 -19.60
N THR A 382 -4.53 -12.47 -19.87
CA THR A 382 -3.30 -11.66 -19.92
C THR A 382 -2.99 -11.05 -18.55
N TYR A 383 -1.72 -11.09 -18.16
CA TYR A 383 -1.20 -10.41 -16.97
C TYR A 383 0.05 -9.62 -17.34
N SER A 384 0.20 -8.42 -16.79
CA SER A 384 1.35 -7.56 -17.03
C SER A 384 1.74 -6.77 -15.79
N VAL A 385 3.05 -6.57 -15.62
CA VAL A 385 3.63 -5.71 -14.60
C VAL A 385 4.55 -4.70 -15.28
N THR A 386 4.41 -3.43 -14.92
CA THR A 386 5.32 -2.36 -15.30
C THR A 386 5.99 -1.80 -14.04
N GLU A 387 7.31 -1.87 -14.00
CA GLU A 387 8.16 -1.32 -12.95
C GLU A 387 8.88 -0.08 -13.50
N SER A 388 8.89 1.00 -12.72
CA SER A 388 9.70 2.19 -13.01
C SER A 388 10.79 2.33 -11.97
N TYR A 389 12.02 2.44 -12.44
CA TYR A 389 13.19 2.67 -11.63
C TYR A 389 13.86 4.00 -11.96
N GLY A 390 14.56 4.56 -10.98
CA GLY A 390 15.36 5.76 -11.11
C GLY A 390 16.79 5.52 -10.65
N MET A 391 17.74 6.17 -11.30
CA MET A 391 19.12 6.26 -10.84
C MET A 391 19.75 7.58 -11.31
N MET A 392 20.78 8.04 -10.60
CA MET A 392 21.61 9.15 -11.07
C MET A 392 22.58 8.66 -12.15
N LYS A 393 22.98 9.54 -13.09
CA LYS A 393 24.01 9.25 -14.11
C LYS A 393 25.36 8.85 -13.50
N THR A 394 25.62 9.25 -12.25
CA THR A 394 26.78 8.84 -11.45
C THR A 394 26.76 7.38 -11.02
N GLY A 395 25.62 6.69 -11.12
CA GLY A 395 25.45 5.29 -10.71
C GLY A 395 25.12 5.08 -9.23
N GLN A 396 25.03 6.15 -8.43
CA GLN A 396 24.48 6.09 -7.08
C GLN A 396 22.94 6.17 -7.16
N ALA A 397 22.25 5.31 -6.43
CA ALA A 397 20.80 5.42 -6.32
C ALA A 397 20.27 5.28 -4.89
N ASP A 398 21.09 5.51 -3.88
CA ASP A 398 20.57 5.59 -2.52
C ASP A 398 19.50 6.70 -2.41
N LEU A 399 19.61 7.75 -3.25
CA LEU A 399 18.65 8.82 -3.35
C LEU A 399 18.60 9.40 -4.77
N VAL A 400 17.40 9.52 -5.35
CA VAL A 400 17.20 10.23 -6.62
C VAL A 400 16.79 11.67 -6.29
N SER A 401 17.56 12.66 -6.77
CA SER A 401 17.34 14.08 -6.44
C SER A 401 17.15 14.94 -7.69
N GLY A 402 16.16 15.83 -7.67
CA GLY A 402 15.84 16.75 -8.76
C GLY A 402 15.77 18.17 -8.26
N LEU A 403 16.58 19.05 -8.84
CA LEU A 403 16.61 20.48 -8.53
C LEU A 403 15.81 21.27 -9.57
N SER A 404 14.94 22.15 -9.09
CA SER A 404 14.32 23.21 -9.88
C SER A 404 14.60 24.54 -9.18
N PHE A 405 14.92 25.58 -9.95
CA PHE A 405 15.16 26.90 -9.41
C PHE A 405 14.59 27.99 -10.33
N SER A 406 14.20 29.11 -9.73
CA SER A 406 13.80 30.34 -10.42
C SER A 406 14.63 31.50 -9.86
N ILE A 407 14.98 32.45 -10.74
CA ILE A 407 15.68 33.68 -10.36
C ILE A 407 14.84 34.85 -10.83
N ASN A 408 14.39 35.68 -9.89
CA ASN A 408 13.65 36.91 -10.16
C ASN A 408 14.56 38.10 -9.84
N SER A 409 14.94 38.86 -10.86
CA SER A 409 15.80 40.05 -10.73
C SER A 409 15.44 41.11 -11.79
N GLY A 410 14.16 41.50 -11.85
CA GLY A 410 13.62 42.39 -12.87
C GLY A 410 14.00 43.86 -12.64
N GLN A 411 13.95 44.67 -13.71
CA GLN A 411 14.12 46.12 -13.61
C GLN A 411 12.88 46.73 -12.93
N GLY A 412 12.94 46.88 -11.60
CA GLY A 412 11.84 47.33 -10.74
C GLY A 412 11.75 46.59 -9.41
N ASP A 413 12.41 45.44 -9.29
CA ASP A 413 12.48 44.68 -8.03
C ASP A 413 13.53 45.30 -7.10
N GLU A 414 13.17 45.53 -5.85
CA GLU A 414 14.06 46.12 -4.84
C GLU A 414 15.19 45.17 -4.43
N PHE A 415 14.98 43.84 -4.58
CA PHE A 415 15.93 42.79 -4.24
C PHE A 415 15.89 41.65 -5.27
N SER A 416 17.03 41.02 -5.53
CA SER A 416 17.08 39.77 -6.30
C SER A 416 16.57 38.61 -5.45
N GLN A 417 15.71 37.76 -6.01
CA GLN A 417 15.13 36.61 -5.32
C GLN A 417 15.48 35.31 -6.05
N VAL A 418 15.80 34.27 -5.27
CA VAL A 418 16.08 32.92 -5.75
C VAL A 418 15.12 31.96 -5.06
N GLU A 419 14.30 31.26 -5.83
CA GLU A 419 13.45 30.18 -5.32
C GLU A 419 14.07 28.85 -5.72
N LEU A 420 14.22 27.96 -4.74
CA LEU A 420 14.69 26.60 -4.91
C LEU A 420 13.56 25.64 -4.56
N SER A 421 13.41 24.60 -5.38
CA SER A 421 12.57 23.46 -5.09
C SER A 421 13.34 22.19 -5.44
N MET A 422 13.71 21.44 -4.41
CA MET A 422 14.42 20.17 -4.54
C MET A 422 13.49 19.01 -4.17
N ASN A 423 13.41 18.03 -5.05
CA ASN A 423 12.66 16.81 -4.83
C ASN A 423 13.63 15.66 -4.61
N TYR A 424 13.51 14.97 -3.49
CA TYR A 424 14.27 13.79 -3.14
C TYR A 424 13.34 12.59 -3.10
N GLN A 425 13.74 11.51 -3.74
CA GLN A 425 12.95 10.31 -3.91
C GLN A 425 13.77 9.11 -3.45
N GLY A 426 13.34 8.50 -2.37
CA GLY A 426 13.88 7.23 -1.89
C GLY A 426 13.21 6.04 -2.57
N GLY A 427 13.78 4.84 -2.39
CA GLY A 427 13.21 3.62 -2.94
C GLY A 427 11.88 3.23 -2.27
N LYS A 428 10.93 2.67 -3.03
CA LYS A 428 9.60 2.26 -2.54
C LYS A 428 9.62 1.22 -1.40
N THR A 429 10.74 0.51 -1.22
CA THR A 429 10.92 -0.48 -0.14
C THR A 429 11.60 0.06 1.12
N GLY A 430 12.08 1.31 1.10
CA GLY A 430 12.70 1.98 2.25
C GLY A 430 11.72 2.84 3.03
N THR A 431 12.16 3.36 4.17
CA THR A 431 11.41 4.28 5.02
C THR A 431 11.72 5.73 4.70
N ILE A 432 10.80 6.65 5.02
CA ILE A 432 11.01 8.09 4.87
C ILE A 432 12.17 8.60 5.75
N GLU A 433 12.41 7.95 6.90
CA GLU A 433 13.51 8.26 7.82
C GLU A 433 14.88 7.96 7.19
N GLU A 434 15.00 6.81 6.49
CA GLU A 434 16.22 6.44 5.75
C GLU A 434 16.48 7.42 4.61
N THR A 435 15.44 7.78 3.84
CA THR A 435 15.50 8.79 2.79
C THR A 435 15.98 10.14 3.33
N ARG A 436 15.41 10.58 4.46
CA ARG A 436 15.80 11.82 5.13
C ARG A 436 17.27 11.79 5.56
N GLY A 437 17.72 10.67 6.13
CA GLY A 437 19.12 10.49 6.57
C GLY A 437 20.14 10.55 5.43
N MET A 438 19.71 10.30 4.18
CA MET A 438 20.56 10.38 2.99
C MET A 438 20.65 11.78 2.39
N ILE A 439 19.78 12.73 2.78
CA ILE A 439 19.82 14.11 2.26
C ILE A 439 20.94 14.88 2.98
N PRO A 440 21.98 15.33 2.26
CA PRO A 440 23.04 16.12 2.86
C PRO A 440 22.49 17.48 3.31
N SER A 441 22.63 17.79 4.61
CA SER A 441 22.28 19.08 5.22
C SER A 441 20.87 19.57 4.88
N LEU A 442 19.85 18.85 5.36
CA LEU A 442 18.44 19.28 5.34
C LEU A 442 18.18 20.48 6.27
N SER A 443 18.77 21.63 5.94
CA SER A 443 18.71 22.87 6.73
C SER A 443 18.70 24.10 5.82
N ALA A 444 18.12 25.21 6.28
CA ALA A 444 18.15 26.47 5.54
C ALA A 444 19.56 26.89 5.11
N SER A 445 20.57 26.67 5.96
CA SER A 445 21.97 26.99 5.67
C SER A 445 22.57 26.15 4.53
N GLY A 446 22.24 24.86 4.43
CA GLY A 446 22.71 24.02 3.32
C GLY A 446 22.13 24.48 1.99
N TYR A 447 20.85 24.85 1.99
CA TYR A 447 20.14 25.30 0.78
C TYR A 447 20.52 26.74 0.38
N HIS A 448 20.94 27.57 1.33
CA HIS A 448 21.51 28.90 1.05
C HIS A 448 22.78 28.78 0.20
N GLN A 449 23.71 27.88 0.55
CA GLN A 449 24.94 27.66 -0.23
C GLN A 449 24.63 27.20 -1.67
N ILE A 450 23.62 26.34 -1.82
CA ILE A 450 23.13 25.89 -3.13
C ILE A 450 22.56 27.08 -3.91
N ALA A 451 21.74 27.93 -3.27
CA ALA A 451 21.14 29.11 -3.90
C ALA A 451 22.20 30.11 -4.40
N GLU A 452 23.22 30.40 -3.59
CA GLU A 452 24.32 31.29 -3.98
C GLU A 452 25.16 30.68 -5.11
N SER A 453 25.48 29.38 -5.02
CA SER A 453 26.26 28.69 -6.05
C SER A 453 25.58 28.68 -7.42
N ILE A 454 24.24 28.61 -7.47
CA ILE A 454 23.49 28.56 -8.72
C ILE A 454 23.23 29.97 -9.27
N SER A 455 22.92 30.93 -8.40
CA SER A 455 22.54 32.28 -8.81
C SER A 455 23.73 33.23 -9.00
N ASN A 456 24.89 32.94 -8.41
CA ASN A 456 26.02 33.86 -8.27
C ASN A 456 25.67 35.20 -7.58
N PHE A 457 24.60 35.24 -6.77
CA PHE A 457 24.27 36.38 -5.93
C PHE A 457 24.78 36.18 -4.50
N THR A 458 25.08 37.29 -3.83
CA THR A 458 25.21 37.30 -2.37
C THR A 458 23.79 37.39 -1.80
N LEU A 459 23.35 36.31 -1.16
CA LEU A 459 21.99 36.17 -0.65
C LEU A 459 22.00 36.23 0.89
N ASN A 460 20.91 36.71 1.48
CA ASN A 460 20.74 36.66 2.92
C ASN A 460 20.73 35.19 3.39
N PRO A 461 21.54 34.79 4.38
CA PRO A 461 21.57 33.41 4.89
C PRO A 461 20.25 32.95 5.53
N TYR A 462 19.37 33.90 5.88
CA TYR A 462 18.04 33.62 6.41
C TYR A 462 17.00 33.67 5.29
N PRO A 463 16.35 32.54 4.96
CA PRO A 463 15.40 32.49 3.86
C PRO A 463 14.13 33.30 4.17
N VAL A 464 13.55 33.89 3.12
CA VAL A 464 12.20 34.45 3.13
C VAL A 464 11.18 33.36 3.46
N SER A 465 11.37 32.16 2.90
CA SER A 465 10.57 30.98 3.21
C SER A 465 11.43 29.70 3.16
N PHE A 466 11.17 28.76 4.06
CA PHE A 466 11.79 27.42 4.04
C PHE A 466 10.77 26.39 4.52
N ASN A 467 10.49 25.41 3.66
CA ASN A 467 9.52 24.37 3.91
C ASN A 467 10.10 23.00 3.51
N VAL A 468 9.82 21.99 4.34
CA VAL A 468 10.11 20.58 4.06
C VAL A 468 8.78 19.85 4.10
N ASP A 469 8.34 19.35 2.95
CA ASP A 469 7.14 18.55 2.80
C ASP A 469 7.53 17.08 2.61
N GLU A 470 6.85 16.18 3.31
CA GLU A 470 7.16 14.76 3.28
C GLU A 470 5.94 13.92 2.98
N ASP A 471 6.06 13.09 1.95
CA ASP A 471 5.08 12.08 1.60
C ASP A 471 5.66 10.69 1.89
N SER A 472 5.28 10.15 3.04
CA SER A 472 5.66 8.81 3.48
C SER A 472 5.12 7.69 2.58
N HIS A 473 4.05 7.91 1.81
CA HIS A 473 3.47 6.89 0.95
C HIS A 473 4.27 6.73 -0.35
N SER A 474 4.70 7.86 -0.92
CA SER A 474 5.58 7.86 -2.10
C SER A 474 7.06 7.84 -1.75
N ASN A 475 7.44 7.88 -0.46
CA ASN A 475 8.82 8.01 0.01
C ASN A 475 9.55 9.22 -0.61
N LYS A 476 8.86 10.36 -0.64
CA LYS A 476 9.28 11.59 -1.29
C LYS A 476 9.42 12.74 -0.29
N ILE A 477 10.50 13.49 -0.40
CA ILE A 477 10.74 14.72 0.38
C ILE A 477 10.91 15.87 -0.59
N THR A 478 10.08 16.91 -0.45
CA THR A 478 10.18 18.14 -1.24
C THR A 478 10.62 19.28 -0.34
N VAL A 479 11.74 19.91 -0.68
CA VAL A 479 12.27 21.07 0.04
C VAL A 479 12.10 22.30 -0.83
N SER A 480 11.38 23.29 -0.31
CA SER A 480 11.17 24.58 -0.98
C SER A 480 11.78 25.69 -0.15
N ALA A 481 12.65 26.49 -0.75
CA ALA A 481 13.33 27.59 -0.08
C ALA A 481 13.35 28.85 -0.97
N THR A 482 13.13 30.01 -0.36
CA THR A 482 13.22 31.30 -1.04
C THR A 482 14.24 32.17 -0.34
N PHE A 483 15.23 32.66 -1.08
CA PHE A 483 16.26 33.58 -0.60
C PHE A 483 16.19 34.89 -1.38
N ASP A 484 16.59 35.99 -0.76
CA ASP A 484 16.71 37.29 -1.42
C ASP A 484 18.05 37.95 -1.11
N SER A 485 18.40 38.99 -1.88
CA SER A 485 19.62 39.79 -1.67
C SER A 485 19.43 40.92 -0.64
N ASN A 486 18.37 40.87 0.16
CA ASN A 486 18.05 41.93 1.10
C ASN A 486 18.88 41.79 2.37
N THR A 487 19.67 42.81 2.71
CA THR A 487 20.56 42.83 3.87
C THR A 487 19.84 43.06 5.21
N LEU A 488 18.52 43.30 5.20
CA LEU A 488 17.73 43.37 6.44
C LEU A 488 17.88 42.07 7.24
N GLY A 489 18.46 42.17 8.45
CA GLY A 489 18.69 41.03 9.35
C GLY A 489 20.11 40.44 9.31
N GLU A 490 21.13 41.21 8.91
CA GLU A 490 22.57 40.83 9.02
C GLU A 490 23.04 40.54 10.46
N HIS A 491 22.25 40.89 11.49
CA HIS A 491 22.51 40.44 12.85
C HIS A 491 22.30 38.92 12.99
N ALA A 492 23.02 38.29 13.92
CA ALA A 492 23.19 36.84 14.07
C ALA A 492 21.90 35.99 14.25
N THR A 493 20.72 36.57 14.11
CA THR A 493 19.40 35.94 14.32
C THR A 493 18.36 36.21 13.22
N GLY A 494 18.71 36.91 12.13
CA GLY A 494 17.75 37.21 11.05
C GLY A 494 16.67 38.22 11.48
N VAL A 495 17.04 39.10 12.40
CA VAL A 495 16.17 40.11 13.02
C VAL A 495 16.73 41.50 12.71
N ASN A 496 15.86 42.42 12.30
CA ASN A 496 16.16 43.84 12.19
C ASN A 496 15.49 44.61 13.34
N PHE A 497 16.18 45.60 13.89
CA PHE A 497 15.67 46.47 14.94
C PHE A 497 15.74 47.92 14.48
N ASP A 498 14.60 48.47 14.11
CA ASP A 498 14.46 49.87 13.71
C ASP A 498 13.88 50.67 14.87
N TYR A 499 14.37 51.89 15.08
CA TYR A 499 13.78 52.79 16.07
C TYR A 499 13.82 54.24 15.61
N SER A 500 12.91 55.03 16.18
CA SER A 500 12.79 56.47 16.00
C SER A 500 12.66 57.14 17.36
N ILE A 501 13.27 58.32 17.49
CA ILE A 501 13.25 59.12 18.72
C ILE A 501 12.69 60.49 18.41
N ASP A 502 11.64 60.85 19.13
CA ASP A 502 10.95 62.14 19.04
C ASP A 502 11.22 62.95 20.32
N PHE A 503 11.70 64.19 20.18
CA PHE A 503 11.90 65.13 21.29
C PHE A 503 10.77 66.17 21.35
N SER A 504 10.28 66.46 22.55
CA SER A 504 9.28 67.51 22.79
C SER A 504 9.59 68.26 24.08
N THR A 505 9.95 69.54 23.99
CA THR A 505 10.25 70.39 25.15
C THR A 505 9.10 71.35 25.43
N ASP A 506 8.61 71.36 26.66
CA ASP A 506 7.70 72.38 27.19
C ASP A 506 8.53 73.53 27.75
N GLU A 507 8.48 74.70 27.10
CA GLU A 507 9.23 75.88 27.51
C GLU A 507 8.74 76.51 28.82
N ILE A 508 7.48 76.25 29.24
CA ILE A 508 6.90 76.81 30.47
C ILE A 508 7.42 76.04 31.69
N SER A 509 7.42 74.71 31.62
CA SER A 509 7.95 73.85 32.68
C SER A 509 9.44 73.56 32.54
N ASN A 510 10.05 73.94 31.41
CA ASN A 510 11.42 73.61 31.01
C ASN A 510 11.68 72.10 31.11
N THR A 511 10.74 71.30 30.58
CA THR A 511 10.76 69.84 30.63
C THR A 511 10.80 69.27 29.23
N THR A 512 11.79 68.43 28.95
CA THR A 512 11.92 67.67 27.70
C THR A 512 11.39 66.26 27.86
N LYS A 513 10.52 65.86 26.94
CA LYS A 513 10.03 64.49 26.76
C LYS A 513 10.74 63.85 25.58
N VAL A 514 11.17 62.61 25.76
CA VAL A 514 11.85 61.80 24.75
C VAL A 514 10.99 60.56 24.50
N SER A 515 10.41 60.44 23.31
CA SER A 515 9.58 59.30 22.93
C SER A 515 10.31 58.40 21.96
N VAL A 516 10.55 57.15 22.35
CA VAL A 516 11.14 56.12 21.50
C VAL A 516 10.03 55.24 20.95
N LYS A 517 10.02 55.02 19.63
CA LYS A 517 9.21 54.00 18.96
C LYS A 517 10.15 53.07 18.22
N ALA A 518 10.11 51.79 18.56
CA ALA A 518 10.95 50.78 17.95
C ALA A 518 10.13 49.64 17.38
N GLN A 519 10.67 48.98 16.37
CA GLN A 519 10.08 47.86 15.66
C GLN A 519 11.13 46.76 15.47
N ILE A 520 10.79 45.56 15.92
CA ILE A 520 11.57 44.35 15.68
C ILE A 520 10.92 43.59 14.53
N LEU A 521 11.63 43.49 13.41
CA LEU A 521 11.24 42.75 12.22
C LEU A 521 12.05 41.46 12.14
N SER A 522 11.43 40.33 11.82
CA SER A 522 12.13 39.04 11.80
C SER A 522 11.81 38.23 10.55
N ARG A 523 12.80 37.46 10.07
CA ARG A 523 12.68 36.56 8.93
C ARG A 523 12.40 35.12 9.37
N GLY A 524 11.79 34.33 8.48
CA GLY A 524 11.47 32.91 8.69
C GLY A 524 10.05 32.51 8.29
N ASN A 525 9.66 31.26 8.55
CA ASN A 525 8.27 30.83 8.41
C ASN A 525 7.38 31.41 9.54
N GLN A 526 6.04 31.36 9.40
CA GLN A 526 5.12 32.04 10.33
C GLN A 526 5.36 31.70 11.81
N SER A 527 5.62 30.43 12.13
CA SER A 527 5.91 30.00 13.51
C SER A 527 7.30 30.43 14.01
N GLN A 528 8.25 30.67 13.11
CA GLN A 528 9.63 31.01 13.45
C GLN A 528 9.86 32.53 13.54
N LYS A 529 9.14 33.35 12.75
CA LYS A 529 9.28 34.81 12.77
C LYS A 529 9.10 35.37 14.19
N LEU A 530 7.93 35.17 14.78
CA LEU A 530 7.64 35.69 16.13
C LEU A 530 8.64 35.16 17.18
N LYS A 531 9.01 33.88 17.09
CA LYS A 531 9.99 33.26 18.01
C LYS A 531 11.37 33.91 17.91
N ASN A 532 11.82 34.24 16.71
CA ASN A 532 13.09 34.95 16.49
C ASN A 532 13.03 36.38 17.05
N ALA A 533 11.94 37.12 16.79
CA ALA A 533 11.75 38.46 17.34
C ALA A 533 11.70 38.47 18.88
N GLU A 534 11.05 37.47 19.50
CA GLU A 534 11.00 37.32 20.95
C GLU A 534 12.36 36.94 21.56
N ASN A 535 13.13 36.08 20.89
CA ASN A 535 14.46 35.70 21.34
C ASN A 535 15.41 36.89 21.30
N PHE A 536 15.38 37.69 20.22
CA PHE A 536 16.16 38.93 20.14
C PHE A 536 15.85 39.88 21.30
N LEU A 537 14.56 40.11 21.60
CA LEU A 537 14.16 40.96 22.72
C LEU A 537 14.65 40.39 24.06
N LYS A 538 14.55 39.08 24.28
CA LYS A 538 15.03 38.41 25.51
C LYS A 538 16.55 38.49 25.66
N GLU A 539 17.31 38.20 24.61
CA GLU A 539 18.78 38.28 24.63
C GLU A 539 19.23 39.70 24.94
N ARG A 540 18.61 40.70 24.30
CA ARG A 540 18.97 42.10 24.56
C ARG A 540 18.64 42.54 25.98
N ILE A 541 17.49 42.09 26.51
CA ILE A 541 17.11 42.27 27.92
C ILE A 541 18.14 41.63 28.87
N VAL A 542 18.59 40.40 28.60
CA VAL A 542 19.55 39.67 29.43
C VAL A 542 20.95 40.31 29.43
N ASP A 543 21.40 40.86 28.29
CA ASP A 543 22.64 41.63 28.21
C ASP A 543 22.59 42.92 29.05
N LEU A 544 21.40 43.52 29.18
CA LEU A 544 21.18 44.77 29.92
C LEU A 544 21.10 44.57 31.43
N ASP A 545 20.56 43.43 31.90
CA ASP A 545 20.47 43.07 33.33
C ASP A 545 21.85 42.98 34.00
N ASN A 546 22.93 42.86 33.20
CA ASN A 546 24.32 42.87 33.66
C ASN A 546 25.05 44.21 33.53
N SER A 547 24.49 45.23 32.85
CA SER A 547 25.22 46.45 32.47
C SER A 547 24.59 47.78 32.89
N ILE A 548 23.27 47.87 33.12
CA ILE A 548 22.61 49.14 33.47
C ILE A 548 22.22 49.18 34.95
N ALA A 549 23.05 49.82 35.77
CA ALA A 549 22.83 49.94 37.22
C ALA A 549 21.65 50.84 37.64
N ASP A 550 21.13 51.69 36.74
CA ASP A 550 20.25 52.83 37.09
C ASP A 550 18.81 52.75 36.54
N CYS A 551 18.46 51.71 35.79
CA CYS A 551 17.08 51.49 35.34
C CYS A 551 16.42 50.43 36.24
N SER A 552 15.32 50.79 36.92
CA SER A 552 14.61 49.88 37.84
C SER A 552 13.14 49.74 37.47
N ASN A 553 12.83 49.67 36.18
CA ASN A 553 11.46 49.73 35.69
C ASN A 553 10.62 48.49 36.04
N GLU A 554 9.28 48.61 35.98
CA GLU A 554 8.33 47.48 36.18
C GLU A 554 8.36 46.43 35.05
N GLY A 555 9.31 46.51 34.12
CA GLY A 555 9.58 45.53 33.07
C GLY A 555 10.93 45.79 32.39
N ASP A 556 11.43 44.79 31.65
CA ASP A 556 12.81 44.80 31.17
C ASP A 556 13.01 45.54 29.84
N TYR A 557 12.00 45.54 28.95
CA TYR A 557 12.12 46.23 27.65
C TYR A 557 12.14 47.78 27.72
N PRO A 558 11.48 48.47 28.67
CA PRO A 558 11.62 49.92 28.79
C PRO A 558 13.00 50.35 29.25
N CYS A 559 13.74 49.50 29.96
CA CYS A 559 15.16 49.74 30.28
C CYS A 559 16.00 49.80 29.00
N PHE A 560 15.82 48.84 28.09
CA PHE A 560 16.47 48.85 26.78
C PHE A 560 16.16 50.14 26.00
N LEU A 561 14.89 50.55 25.96
CA LEU A 561 14.51 51.78 25.27
C LEU A 561 15.03 53.05 25.95
N TRP A 562 15.20 53.04 27.27
CA TRP A 562 15.77 54.17 28.00
C TRP A 562 17.23 54.40 27.65
N ASP A 563 18.03 53.34 27.50
CA ASP A 563 19.44 53.44 27.12
C ASP A 563 19.59 54.14 25.76
N LEU A 564 18.79 53.73 24.77
CA LEU A 564 18.71 54.38 23.46
C LEU A 564 18.25 55.84 23.57
N ALA A 565 17.21 56.10 24.38
CA ALA A 565 16.71 57.45 24.61
C ALA A 565 17.74 58.36 25.28
N LYS A 566 18.52 57.81 26.21
CA LYS A 566 19.50 58.52 27.03
C LYS A 566 20.71 58.94 26.20
N GLU A 567 21.23 58.02 25.37
CA GLU A 567 22.33 58.31 24.46
C GLU A 567 21.98 59.49 23.54
N GLU A 568 20.81 59.45 22.89
CA GLU A 568 20.35 60.54 22.04
C GLU A 568 20.01 61.81 22.81
N TYR A 569 19.43 61.70 24.02
CA TYR A 569 19.14 62.86 24.87
C TYR A 569 20.41 63.61 25.29
N ASP A 570 21.47 62.88 25.65
CA ASP A 570 22.76 63.49 26.02
C ASP A 570 23.43 64.15 24.82
N LEU A 571 23.28 63.58 23.62
CA LEU A 571 23.76 64.21 22.39
C LEU A 571 22.95 65.47 22.03
N TYR A 572 21.63 65.44 22.22
CA TYR A 572 20.74 66.56 21.94
C TYR A 572 20.89 67.70 22.96
N LEU A 573 21.13 67.38 24.23
CA LEU A 573 21.26 68.33 25.34
C LEU A 573 22.53 68.07 26.19
N PRO A 574 23.74 68.26 25.62
CA PRO A 574 25.02 67.88 26.25
C PRO A 574 25.36 68.66 27.51
N ASN A 575 24.67 69.77 27.78
CA ASN A 575 24.87 70.63 28.96
C ASN A 575 23.62 70.73 29.84
N SER A 576 22.66 69.79 29.73
CA SER A 576 21.50 69.80 30.61
C SER A 576 21.91 69.53 32.06
N SER A 577 21.38 70.33 33.00
CA SER A 577 21.52 70.06 34.44
C SER A 577 20.55 68.98 34.93
N TYR A 578 19.69 68.47 34.04
CA TYR A 578 18.64 67.50 34.31
C TYR A 578 18.94 66.21 33.55
N SER A 579 19.01 65.10 34.27
CA SER A 579 19.16 63.76 33.70
C SER A 579 17.80 63.22 33.27
N LEU A 580 17.73 62.58 32.10
CA LEU A 580 16.54 61.86 31.66
C LEU A 580 16.13 60.80 32.68
N ASN A 581 14.88 60.84 33.16
CA ASN A 581 14.38 59.87 34.14
C ASN A 581 14.37 58.46 33.53
N SER A 582 14.93 57.48 34.25
CA SER A 582 14.93 56.08 33.84
C SER A 582 13.55 55.43 33.85
N TYR A 583 12.56 56.06 34.49
CA TYR A 583 11.16 55.62 34.49
C TYR A 583 10.36 56.28 33.37
N PRO A 584 9.75 55.48 32.46
CA PRO A 584 8.92 56.04 31.42
C PRO A 584 7.61 56.57 32.00
N SER A 585 7.18 57.73 31.50
CA SER A 585 5.83 58.27 31.69
C SER A 585 4.75 57.41 31.03
N SER A 586 5.10 56.73 29.93
CA SER A 586 4.27 55.72 29.26
C SER A 586 5.15 54.70 28.55
N SER A 587 4.74 53.44 28.51
CA SER A 587 5.36 52.40 27.70
C SER A 587 4.32 51.43 27.14
N SER A 588 4.61 50.85 25.96
CA SER A 588 3.75 49.84 25.34
C SER A 588 4.58 48.81 24.60
N ILE A 589 4.10 47.57 24.60
CA ILE A 589 4.58 46.49 23.73
C ILE A 589 3.37 45.90 23.01
N SER A 590 3.44 45.77 21.68
CA SER A 590 2.44 45.09 20.87
C SER A 590 3.11 44.05 19.97
N LYS A 591 2.43 42.91 19.79
CA LYS A 591 2.90 41.80 18.97
C LYS A 591 1.93 41.58 17.82
N ASP A 592 2.45 41.55 16.62
CA ASP A 592 1.74 41.08 15.43
C ASP A 592 2.19 39.64 15.15
N GLU A 593 1.35 38.68 15.57
CA GLU A 593 1.65 37.25 15.43
C GLU A 593 1.65 36.78 13.97
N LEU A 594 0.92 37.47 13.09
CA LEU A 594 0.83 37.12 11.67
C LEU A 594 2.11 37.51 10.94
N ASN A 595 2.58 38.73 11.19
CA ASN A 595 3.76 39.28 10.53
C ASN A 595 5.07 38.98 11.28
N GLY A 596 4.99 38.50 12.52
CA GLY A 596 6.15 38.22 13.37
C GLY A 596 6.89 39.50 13.77
N THR A 597 6.13 40.58 14.03
CA THR A 597 6.64 41.91 14.34
C THR A 597 6.34 42.26 15.79
N ILE A 598 7.33 42.83 16.50
CA ILE A 598 7.13 43.37 17.84
C ILE A 598 7.35 44.88 17.78
N ASN A 599 6.33 45.65 18.14
CA ASN A 599 6.44 47.10 18.26
C ASN A 599 6.60 47.47 19.73
N LEU A 600 7.60 48.29 20.03
CA LEU A 600 7.93 48.79 21.36
C LEU A 600 7.79 50.30 21.36
N SER A 601 7.26 50.87 22.43
CA SER A 601 7.34 52.32 22.64
C SER A 601 7.54 52.67 24.11
N ALA A 602 8.25 53.76 24.36
CA ALA A 602 8.41 54.34 25.69
C ALA A 602 8.64 55.85 25.60
N THR A 603 8.08 56.60 26.55
CA THR A 603 8.29 58.05 26.66
C THR A 603 8.89 58.40 28.01
N PHE A 604 10.04 59.03 28.01
CA PHE A 604 10.78 59.48 29.18
C PHE A 604 10.73 61.00 29.30
N SER A 605 11.02 61.54 30.49
CA SER A 605 11.11 62.98 30.71
C SER A 605 12.26 63.34 31.64
N ASP A 606 12.80 64.54 31.49
CA ASP A 606 13.77 65.13 32.42
C ASP A 606 13.10 65.90 33.58
N GLU A 607 11.77 65.82 33.71
CA GLU A 607 11.01 66.43 34.79
C GLU A 607 11.60 66.02 36.14
N PHE A 608 11.83 67.01 37.00
CA PHE A 608 12.53 66.84 38.28
C PHE A 608 11.95 65.66 39.07
N SER A 609 12.72 64.58 39.12
CA SER A 609 12.43 63.41 39.94
C SER A 609 13.69 63.11 40.74
N ASN A 610 13.56 63.02 42.07
CA ASN A 610 14.63 62.48 42.88
C ASN A 610 14.94 61.06 42.36
N SER A 611 16.22 60.67 42.34
CA SER A 611 16.68 59.35 41.89
C SER A 611 15.95 58.18 42.55
N SER A 612 15.23 58.39 43.66
CA SER A 612 14.44 57.40 44.39
C SER A 612 12.92 57.41 44.13
N LEU A 613 12.40 58.38 43.36
CA LEU A 613 10.96 58.61 43.17
C LEU A 613 10.48 58.23 41.76
N LYS A 614 9.38 57.48 41.69
CA LYS A 614 8.62 57.15 40.47
C LYS A 614 7.74 58.33 40.07
N SER A 615 7.10 58.98 41.04
CA SER A 615 6.30 60.18 40.84
C SER A 615 6.20 61.00 42.12
N SER A 616 5.93 62.29 41.99
CA SER A 616 5.62 63.19 43.10
C SER A 616 4.52 64.15 42.71
N ASP A 617 3.64 64.47 43.65
CA ASP A 617 2.58 65.46 43.51
C ASP A 617 2.48 66.29 44.80
N PHE A 618 2.10 67.55 44.67
CA PHE A 618 1.89 68.43 45.80
C PHE A 618 0.82 69.48 45.54
N ASN A 619 0.12 69.84 46.63
CA ASN A 619 -0.87 70.89 46.65
C ASN A 619 -0.64 71.76 47.88
N ILE A 620 -0.46 73.06 47.66
CA ILE A 620 -0.36 74.06 48.72
C ILE A 620 -1.62 74.91 48.67
N SER A 621 -2.37 74.91 49.77
CA SER A 621 -3.60 75.69 49.92
C SER A 621 -3.45 76.72 51.04
N VAL A 622 -3.74 77.98 50.74
CA VAL A 622 -3.66 79.10 51.68
C VAL A 622 -5.05 79.69 51.89
N VAL A 623 -5.49 79.73 53.14
CA VAL A 623 -6.70 80.47 53.55
C VAL A 623 -6.22 81.72 54.30
N PRO A 624 -6.44 82.93 53.77
CA PRO A 624 -6.05 84.16 54.46
C PRO A 624 -6.95 84.43 55.66
N GLY A 625 -6.42 85.16 56.65
CA GLY A 625 -7.20 85.56 57.82
C GLY A 625 -8.11 86.75 57.47
N LEU A 626 -9.39 86.67 57.82
CA LEU A 626 -10.38 87.72 57.56
C LEU A 626 -10.91 88.26 58.88
N LEU A 627 -11.12 89.57 58.99
CA LEU A 627 -11.75 90.18 60.17
C LEU A 627 -13.18 89.68 60.33
N SER A 628 -13.54 89.25 61.54
CA SER A 628 -14.92 88.87 61.87
C SER A 628 -15.67 90.06 62.43
N TYR A 629 -16.86 90.29 61.90
CA TYR A 629 -17.75 91.34 62.36
C TYR A 629 -18.97 90.71 63.01
N THR A 630 -19.37 91.21 64.18
CA THR A 630 -20.60 90.79 64.86
C THR A 630 -21.56 91.95 64.92
N ALA A 631 -22.83 91.66 64.65
CA ALA A 631 -23.90 92.63 64.66
C ALA A 631 -24.67 92.49 65.99
N GLU A 632 -24.74 93.58 66.76
CA GLU A 632 -25.59 93.65 67.95
C GLU A 632 -26.56 94.83 67.83
N THR A 633 -27.77 94.65 68.35
CA THR A 633 -28.78 95.71 68.40
C THR A 633 -28.51 96.67 69.56
N ASP A 634 -28.50 97.96 69.26
CA ASP A 634 -28.29 99.04 70.24
C ASP A 634 -29.40 99.01 71.32
N ILE A 635 -29.00 98.93 72.59
CA ILE A 635 -29.90 98.89 73.75
C ILE A 635 -30.71 100.19 73.89
N VAL A 636 -30.22 101.33 73.39
CA VAL A 636 -30.92 102.62 73.45
C VAL A 636 -31.85 102.81 72.25
N HIS A 637 -31.56 102.18 71.11
CA HIS A 637 -32.36 102.26 69.89
C HIS A 637 -32.54 100.88 69.23
N PRO A 638 -33.54 100.07 69.65
CA PRO A 638 -33.66 98.66 69.26
C PRO A 638 -33.89 98.38 67.77
N ARG A 639 -34.01 99.41 66.92
CA ARG A 639 -34.07 99.29 65.44
C ARG A 639 -32.72 99.57 64.75
N LYS A 640 -31.68 99.96 65.47
CA LYS A 640 -30.33 100.16 64.94
C LYS A 640 -29.46 98.95 65.31
N VAL A 641 -28.92 98.32 64.28
CA VAL A 641 -27.89 97.30 64.40
C VAL A 641 -26.55 98.00 64.28
N VAL A 642 -25.72 97.88 65.31
CA VAL A 642 -24.35 98.36 65.28
C VAL A 642 -23.45 97.16 64.99
N ILE A 643 -22.69 97.26 63.91
CA ILE A 643 -21.71 96.24 63.54
C ILE A 643 -20.41 96.63 64.23
N TYR A 644 -20.02 95.84 65.23
CA TYR A 644 -18.73 96.00 65.86
C TYR A 644 -17.74 95.07 65.17
N ASN A 645 -16.55 95.60 64.87
CA ASN A 645 -15.41 94.74 64.62
C ASN A 645 -15.18 93.96 65.91
N SER A 646 -15.40 92.65 65.86
CA SER A 646 -15.27 91.79 67.05
C SER A 646 -13.83 91.74 67.58
N GLN A 647 -12.87 92.34 66.85
CA GLN A 647 -11.43 92.21 67.06
C GLN A 647 -10.96 90.74 66.98
N VAL A 648 -11.81 89.86 66.46
CA VAL A 648 -11.50 88.45 66.18
C VAL A 648 -11.27 88.30 64.69
N THR A 649 -10.07 87.88 64.29
CA THR A 649 -9.77 87.42 62.93
C THR A 649 -10.12 85.94 62.79
N LYS A 650 -10.86 85.56 61.74
CA LYS A 650 -10.86 84.16 61.27
C LYS A 650 -9.42 83.79 60.98
N ARG A 651 -8.95 82.69 61.56
CA ARG A 651 -7.53 82.30 61.50
C ARG A 651 -7.13 82.02 60.07
N SER A 652 -5.98 82.54 59.65
CA SER A 652 -5.33 82.03 58.45
C SER A 652 -4.92 80.57 58.65
N SER A 653 -4.91 79.81 57.58
CA SER A 653 -4.36 78.45 57.60
C SER A 653 -3.60 78.16 56.32
N LEU A 654 -2.48 77.47 56.47
CA LEU A 654 -1.72 76.89 55.36
C LEU A 654 -1.85 75.38 55.44
N SER A 655 -2.29 74.74 54.36
CA SER A 655 -2.27 73.29 54.21
C SER A 655 -1.30 72.91 53.10
N ILE A 656 -0.34 72.05 53.42
CA ILE A 656 0.58 71.45 52.46
C ILE A 656 0.21 69.98 52.39
N ASN A 657 -0.23 69.54 51.22
CA ASN A 657 -0.44 68.14 50.88
C ASN A 657 0.65 67.75 49.89
N SER A 658 1.37 66.67 50.15
CA SER A 658 2.29 66.13 49.16
C SER A 658 2.26 64.61 49.20
N SER A 659 2.37 64.01 48.03
CA SER A 659 2.42 62.57 47.84
C SER A 659 3.57 62.21 46.93
N VAL A 660 4.22 61.09 47.23
CA VAL A 660 5.31 60.52 46.44
C VAL A 660 5.09 59.04 46.27
N THR A 661 5.59 58.50 45.17
CA THR A 661 5.66 57.05 44.91
C THR A 661 7.13 56.68 44.74
N SER A 662 7.63 55.70 45.49
CA SER A 662 9.01 55.22 45.36
C SER A 662 9.19 54.41 44.09
N LYS A 663 10.43 54.44 43.55
CA LYS A 663 10.85 53.62 42.40
C LYS A 663 10.77 52.12 42.69
N SER A 664 11.30 51.71 43.85
CA SER A 664 11.25 50.34 44.32
C SER A 664 10.45 50.20 45.61
N ARG A 665 9.95 48.98 45.86
CA ARG A 665 9.31 48.57 47.13
C ARG A 665 10.31 48.22 48.22
N SER A 666 11.62 48.26 47.93
CA SER A 666 12.62 47.98 48.95
C SER A 666 12.65 49.08 50.02
N SER A 667 13.06 48.70 51.23
CA SER A 667 13.08 49.60 52.38
C SER A 667 13.96 50.84 52.19
N SER A 668 15.03 50.74 51.39
CA SER A 668 15.93 51.86 51.09
C SER A 668 15.26 52.94 50.23
N TYR A 669 14.54 52.55 49.16
CA TYR A 669 13.85 53.48 48.28
C TYR A 669 12.62 54.11 48.96
N ILE A 670 11.90 53.36 49.79
CA ILE A 670 10.81 53.91 50.60
C ILE A 670 11.37 54.91 51.62
N GLY A 671 12.51 54.61 52.27
CA GLY A 671 13.17 55.54 53.18
C GLY A 671 13.62 56.84 52.49
N ALA A 672 14.23 56.74 51.31
CA ALA A 672 14.67 57.90 50.53
C ALA A 672 13.49 58.76 50.02
N ALA A 673 12.39 58.11 49.62
CA ALA A 673 11.15 58.80 49.25
C ALA A 673 10.56 59.56 50.44
N GLU A 674 10.62 58.99 51.65
CA GLU A 674 10.14 59.66 52.86
C GLU A 674 10.99 60.90 53.20
N VAL A 675 12.32 60.77 53.13
CA VAL A 675 13.26 61.88 53.37
C VAL A 675 13.03 63.02 52.37
N SER A 676 12.75 62.69 51.11
CA SER A 676 12.46 63.67 50.06
C SER A 676 11.18 64.45 50.35
N LEU A 677 10.12 63.73 50.74
CA LEU A 677 8.83 64.31 51.12
C LEU A 677 8.96 65.23 52.35
N ASP A 678 9.71 64.81 53.37
CA ASP A 678 9.97 65.64 54.55
C ASP A 678 10.80 66.88 54.23
N SER A 679 11.83 66.73 53.39
CA SER A 679 12.68 67.84 52.98
C SER A 679 11.89 68.88 52.19
N PHE A 680 10.98 68.46 51.31
CA PHE A 680 10.09 69.36 50.59
C PHE A 680 9.17 70.13 51.54
N ILE A 681 8.45 69.42 52.43
CA ILE A 681 7.55 70.05 53.40
C ILE A 681 8.31 71.01 54.32
N LEU A 682 9.53 70.64 54.72
CA LEU A 682 10.40 71.49 55.54
C LEU A 682 10.87 72.72 54.78
N ASN A 683 11.17 72.61 53.49
CA ASN A 683 11.56 73.75 52.64
C ASN A 683 10.40 74.73 52.48
N VAL A 684 9.20 74.23 52.15
CA VAL A 684 7.98 75.06 52.10
C VAL A 684 7.71 75.70 53.46
N TYR A 685 7.86 74.97 54.57
CA TYR A 685 7.78 75.54 55.91
C TYR A 685 8.81 76.64 56.13
N ASN A 686 10.08 76.43 55.80
CA ASN A 686 11.13 77.41 56.03
C ASN A 686 10.92 78.70 55.21
N ASN A 687 10.45 78.57 53.97
CA ASN A 687 10.26 79.72 53.08
C ASN A 687 8.97 80.50 53.38
N PHE A 688 7.87 79.80 53.69
CA PHE A 688 6.55 80.42 53.79
C PHE A 688 6.01 80.54 55.23
N VAL A 689 6.59 79.82 56.19
CA VAL A 689 6.05 79.66 57.55
C VAL A 689 7.04 80.16 58.60
N LYS A 690 8.29 79.68 58.61
CA LYS A 690 9.30 79.97 59.64
C LYS A 690 9.64 81.46 59.81
N THR A 691 9.34 82.30 58.82
CA THR A 691 9.57 83.75 58.90
C THR A 691 8.65 84.46 59.91
N ARG A 692 7.72 83.77 60.57
CA ARG A 692 6.86 84.33 61.62
C ARG A 692 6.84 83.46 62.88
N GLU A 693 7.01 84.09 64.04
CA GLU A 693 7.08 83.43 65.36
C GLU A 693 5.71 83.00 65.91
N ASP A 694 4.60 83.31 65.23
CA ASP A 694 3.23 83.17 65.72
C ASP A 694 2.44 81.97 65.14
N ILE A 695 3.14 81.04 64.49
CA ILE A 695 2.53 79.91 63.78
C ILE A 695 2.60 78.61 64.60
N ILE A 696 1.48 77.91 64.70
CA ILE A 696 1.36 76.63 65.39
C ILE A 696 0.94 75.54 64.38
N LEU A 697 1.61 74.39 64.43
CA LEU A 697 1.19 73.20 63.71
C LEU A 697 -0.14 72.69 64.29
N GLN A 698 -1.19 72.68 63.49
CA GLN A 698 -2.54 72.24 63.91
C GLN A 698 -2.72 70.74 63.69
N GLU A 699 -2.37 70.25 62.51
CA GLU A 699 -2.57 68.85 62.11
C GLU A 699 -1.37 68.35 61.29
N SER A 700 -0.98 67.10 61.52
CA SER A 700 0.05 66.40 60.76
C SER A 700 -0.41 64.97 60.51
N ASN A 701 -0.84 64.68 59.28
CA ASN A 701 -1.27 63.36 58.87
C ASN A 701 -0.20 62.75 57.96
N LYS A 702 0.14 61.48 58.21
CA LYS A 702 0.97 60.66 57.34
C LYS A 702 0.16 59.43 56.96
N SER A 703 0.06 59.14 55.67
CA SER A 703 -0.42 57.84 55.20
C SER A 703 0.60 57.20 54.27
N SER A 704 0.85 55.90 54.48
CA SER A 704 1.75 55.10 53.66
C SER A 704 1.05 53.83 53.21
N LYS A 705 1.10 53.56 51.91
CA LYS A 705 0.65 52.31 51.30
C LYS A 705 1.87 51.54 50.81
N ASN A 706 2.47 50.77 51.72
CA ASN A 706 3.72 50.03 51.47
C ASN A 706 3.61 49.06 50.27
N GLN A 707 2.41 48.53 49.99
CA GLN A 707 2.16 47.62 48.86
C GLN A 707 2.40 48.26 47.49
N ILE A 708 2.26 49.58 47.38
CA ILE A 708 2.43 50.33 46.13
C ILE A 708 3.54 51.40 46.23
N GLY A 709 4.39 51.34 47.28
CA GLY A 709 5.48 52.31 47.49
C GLY A 709 5.03 53.76 47.63
N SER A 710 3.74 54.00 47.91
CA SER A 710 3.15 55.34 47.92
C SER A 710 3.07 55.89 49.33
N MET A 711 3.45 57.16 49.49
CA MET A 711 3.36 57.90 50.73
C MET A 711 2.75 59.26 50.49
N SER A 712 1.93 59.72 51.42
CA SER A 712 1.48 61.10 51.47
C SER A 712 1.62 61.67 52.86
N LYS A 713 1.98 62.94 52.91
CA LYS A 713 2.04 63.74 54.14
C LYS A 713 1.22 65.00 53.92
N GLN A 714 0.40 65.28 54.92
CA GLN A 714 -0.35 66.52 55.03
C GLN A 714 0.08 67.22 56.30
N LYS A 715 0.51 68.48 56.19
CA LYS A 715 0.72 69.36 57.33
C LYS A 715 -0.16 70.59 57.20
N LYS A 716 -0.89 70.90 58.27
CA LYS A 716 -1.74 72.08 58.36
C LYS A 716 -1.24 72.96 59.50
N TYR A 717 -0.91 74.20 59.16
CA TYR A 717 -0.46 75.21 60.09
C TYR A 717 -1.56 76.25 60.27
N THR A 718 -1.80 76.65 61.51
CA THR A 718 -2.68 77.77 61.84
C THR A 718 -1.92 78.81 62.62
N PHE A 719 -2.32 80.05 62.44
CA PHE A 719 -1.74 81.17 63.14
C PHE A 719 -2.53 81.37 64.47
N HIS A 720 -1.84 81.50 65.63
CA HIS A 720 -2.27 81.94 66.99
C HIS A 720 -2.23 80.98 68.21
N GLY A 721 -1.93 81.54 69.41
CA GLY A 721 -2.23 80.99 70.75
C GLY A 721 -2.83 82.05 71.71
N PRO A 722 -3.60 81.66 72.77
CA PRO A 722 -4.45 82.54 73.56
C PRO A 722 -3.64 83.44 74.51
N ARG A 723 -3.81 84.77 74.43
CA ARG A 723 -3.60 85.60 75.63
C ARG A 723 -4.84 85.44 76.50
N ILE A 724 -4.71 84.71 77.61
CA ILE A 724 -5.57 84.98 78.76
C ILE A 724 -5.26 86.43 79.12
N LEU A 725 -6.20 87.34 78.87
CA LEU A 725 -6.14 88.67 79.43
C LEU A 725 -6.51 88.50 80.91
N ASP A 726 -5.52 88.62 81.80
CA ASP A 726 -5.80 88.85 83.22
C ASP A 726 -6.53 90.19 83.31
N ILE A 727 -7.85 90.13 83.47
CA ILE A 727 -8.66 91.30 83.77
C ILE A 727 -8.39 91.62 85.25
N PRO A 728 -7.81 92.77 85.61
CA PRO A 728 -7.67 93.13 87.01
C PRO A 728 -9.07 93.20 87.65
N SER A 729 -9.22 92.56 88.81
CA SER A 729 -10.46 92.67 89.60
C SER A 729 -10.73 94.16 89.89
N PRO A 730 -11.98 94.65 89.72
CA PRO A 730 -12.32 96.00 90.11
C PRO A 730 -12.14 96.18 91.63
N PRO A 731 -11.75 97.37 92.12
CA PRO A 731 -11.70 97.61 93.56
C PRO A 731 -13.08 97.35 94.17
N LYS A 732 -13.14 96.57 95.25
CA LYS A 732 -14.33 96.50 96.11
C LYS A 732 -14.58 97.90 96.68
N PRO A 733 -15.86 98.27 96.92
CA PRO A 733 -16.23 99.62 97.35
C PRO A 733 -15.48 100.09 98.61
#